data_AF-E9UNA9-F1
#
_entry.id   AF-E9UNA9-F1
#
_cell.length_a   1.000
_cell.length_b   1.000
_cell.length_c   1.000
_cell.angle_alpha   90.00
_cell.angle_beta   90.00
_cell.angle_gamma   90.00
#
_symmetry.space_group_name_H-M   'P 1'
#
loop_
_entity.id
_entity.type
_entity.pdbx_description
1 polymer ?
#
loop_
_entity_poly.entity_id
_entity_poly.type
_entity_poly.pdbx_seq_one_letter_code
_entity_poly.pdbx_strand_id
1 'polypeptide(L)'
;MHNPDRAANDVAPAGGGPVLANLFPDPGLRGSPVLTADLAPDGHHRLGPGDWIYVHKHGRASLVDDGDVRAVRIEGNGASNDTHISPGGRDGGLRLGMSPGRTYTFAADVELEAPLGGVLHPDALRIVAGWEADGQRTWRGARSAAAQNAPGRTRLAVTFRLPPEVDGAWVRLFCGAAKGAVQWSRFQLSEGANGRVFLDAAAAPPAGLIARWDGEPDASASELVIPDTLAPDLLDDLLAGWVQLEAFEASARAAAAVVPGSDLASALGQAREDAWAEALELSEAAVDKEPEALAPRLLMGAAAARLKKPEQVVAALTPVFERPAVDATTCYALGRACHQLGRLDESAEASRVAMSKDPRIDDGAAAELLAASPGTVPERVAVRRFVSAHLDQIRRMARASRADKNGDMPYVFVYWAQGMEAAPPIVRACYERLKRVPGIELRLITEASVPYWVDLPNHVKQRVPATKAAFSDWLRIALLKEYGGIWVDATCYVTGDLDVVDELVGDRRFFAFRYNDARISSWFLAARNNSYIVHMMHAALEVYFRSHDKVTHYFFFHDLFEALAQLDDRFGEIWETKGQHRPTSVPHQLQGLLRGPSGTGEDIAAIHGSFVHKLTYKLKAHEVGPDTVAGALVRGDYEGNLVRAEEPRKRRFPGRG
;
A
#
# COMPACT_ATOMS: atom_id res chain seq x y z
N MET A 1 -44.16 38.03 -6.49
CA MET A 1 -44.08 37.36 -7.81
C MET A 1 -43.27 38.24 -8.76
N HIS A 2 -41.97 38.00 -8.91
CA HIS A 2 -41.27 38.00 -10.20
C HIS A 2 -39.82 37.59 -9.98
N ASN A 3 -39.38 36.64 -10.80
CA ASN A 3 -38.12 35.93 -10.74
C ASN A 3 -37.06 36.66 -11.59
N PRO A 4 -35.85 36.98 -11.09
CA PRO A 4 -34.78 37.50 -11.91
C PRO A 4 -33.66 36.47 -12.05
N ASP A 5 -33.85 35.47 -12.90
CA ASP A 5 -32.77 34.65 -13.47
C ASP A 5 -33.01 34.52 -14.97
N ARG A 6 -32.37 35.40 -15.75
CA ARG A 6 -32.03 35.23 -17.17
C ARG A 6 -31.31 36.47 -17.69
N ALA A 7 -29.99 36.41 -17.69
CA ALA A 7 -29.17 37.14 -18.64
C ALA A 7 -27.94 36.28 -18.95
N ALA A 8 -28.01 35.52 -20.04
CA ALA A 8 -26.87 34.84 -20.63
C ALA A 8 -26.27 35.73 -21.73
N ASN A 9 -24.93 35.75 -21.74
CA ASN A 9 -24.05 35.81 -22.91
C ASN A 9 -24.13 37.02 -23.84
N ASP A 10 -23.18 37.93 -23.68
CA ASP A 10 -22.28 38.34 -24.77
C ASP A 10 -21.10 39.15 -24.21
N VAL A 11 -19.97 38.48 -23.99
CA VAL A 11 -18.65 39.12 -23.89
C VAL A 11 -17.66 38.22 -24.64
N ALA A 12 -17.14 38.72 -25.76
CA ALA A 12 -16.02 38.10 -26.46
C ALA A 12 -14.77 38.16 -25.57
N PRO A 13 -13.97 37.08 -25.43
CA PRO A 13 -12.81 37.12 -24.56
C PRO A 13 -11.66 37.86 -25.25
N ALA A 14 -11.23 38.97 -24.65
CA ALA A 14 -9.97 39.62 -24.92
C ALA A 14 -8.92 39.11 -23.90
N GLY A 15 -7.86 38.44 -24.38
CA GLY A 15 -6.72 38.01 -23.56
C GLY A 15 -6.56 36.49 -23.50
N GLY A 16 -5.73 35.93 -24.39
CA GLY A 16 -5.46 34.50 -24.48
C GLY A 16 -4.57 33.98 -23.35
N GLY A 17 -5.18 33.46 -22.29
CA GLY A 17 -4.60 32.41 -21.44
C GLY A 17 -4.88 31.01 -22.02
N PRO A 18 -4.19 29.94 -21.56
CA PRO A 18 -4.45 28.59 -22.04
C PRO A 18 -5.84 28.11 -21.60
N VAL A 19 -6.75 27.96 -22.57
CA VAL A 19 -8.08 27.38 -22.41
C VAL A 19 -7.95 25.87 -22.22
N LEU A 20 -8.55 25.31 -21.17
CA LEU A 20 -8.34 23.94 -20.71
C LEU A 20 -9.61 23.09 -20.87
N ALA A 21 -9.86 22.57 -22.07
CA ALA A 21 -11.01 21.71 -22.33
C ALA A 21 -10.68 20.22 -22.15
N ASN A 22 -11.47 19.50 -21.34
CA ASN A 22 -11.55 18.04 -21.39
C ASN A 22 -12.54 17.64 -22.49
N LEU A 23 -12.04 16.94 -23.49
CA LEU A 23 -12.81 16.52 -24.65
C LEU A 23 -13.57 15.19 -24.41
N PHE A 24 -13.42 14.58 -23.22
CA PHE A 24 -14.20 13.41 -22.79
C PHE A 24 -15.39 13.86 -21.94
N PRO A 25 -16.63 13.89 -22.48
CA PRO A 25 -17.75 14.59 -21.83
C PRO A 25 -18.30 13.91 -20.58
N ASP A 26 -18.18 12.58 -20.42
CA ASP A 26 -18.63 11.85 -19.22
C ASP A 26 -17.49 10.98 -18.62
N PRO A 27 -16.51 11.58 -17.92
CA PRO A 27 -15.35 10.88 -17.35
C PRO A 27 -15.71 9.73 -16.41
N GLY A 28 -16.84 9.86 -15.72
CA GLY A 28 -17.36 8.91 -14.72
C GLY A 28 -18.29 7.83 -15.28
N LEU A 29 -18.56 7.86 -16.59
CA LEU A 29 -19.49 6.97 -17.28
C LEU A 29 -20.88 6.91 -16.61
N ARG A 30 -21.49 8.03 -16.22
CA ARG A 30 -22.84 8.12 -15.62
C ARG A 30 -23.99 8.08 -16.63
N GLY A 31 -23.75 8.40 -17.89
CA GLY A 31 -24.72 8.27 -18.98
C GLY A 31 -25.04 6.82 -19.38
N SER A 32 -24.21 5.86 -18.95
CA SER A 32 -24.28 4.43 -19.30
C SER A 32 -23.98 4.21 -20.78
N PRO A 33 -22.71 4.33 -21.20
CA PRO A 33 -22.36 4.25 -22.61
C PRO A 33 -22.76 2.91 -23.22
N VAL A 34 -23.15 2.94 -24.49
CA VAL A 34 -23.42 1.71 -25.24
C VAL A 34 -22.10 0.96 -25.46
N LEU A 35 -22.03 -0.28 -24.96
CA LEU A 35 -20.92 -1.20 -25.19
C LEU A 35 -21.25 -2.08 -26.41
N THR A 36 -20.54 -1.92 -27.52
CA THR A 36 -20.81 -2.69 -28.75
C THR A 36 -19.54 -3.07 -29.50
N ALA A 37 -19.60 -4.18 -30.24
CA ALA A 37 -18.53 -4.69 -31.10
C ALA A 37 -18.80 -4.40 -32.57
N ASP A 38 -17.72 -4.21 -33.36
CA ASP A 38 -17.54 -4.05 -34.84
C ASP A 38 -18.57 -3.27 -35.70
N LEU A 39 -19.78 -3.01 -35.25
CA LEU A 39 -20.73 -2.10 -35.88
C LEU A 39 -20.96 -0.94 -34.92
N ALA A 40 -20.54 0.26 -35.36
CA ALA A 40 -20.97 1.49 -34.72
C ALA A 40 -22.51 1.48 -34.68
N PRO A 41 -23.16 1.86 -33.57
CA PRO A 41 -24.61 1.80 -33.48
C PRO A 41 -25.31 2.47 -34.67
N ASP A 42 -26.50 2.02 -35.05
CA ASP A 42 -27.30 2.72 -36.06
C ASP A 42 -27.50 4.18 -35.62
N GLY A 43 -27.07 5.11 -36.46
CA GLY A 43 -27.05 6.53 -36.08
C GLY A 43 -25.84 6.99 -35.26
N HIS A 44 -24.72 6.24 -35.23
CA HIS A 44 -23.50 6.62 -34.49
C HIS A 44 -22.92 8.00 -34.83
N HIS A 45 -23.24 8.54 -36.01
CA HIS A 45 -22.93 9.93 -36.40
C HIS A 45 -23.73 10.97 -35.58
N ARG A 46 -24.75 10.53 -34.82
CA ARG A 46 -25.54 11.32 -33.87
C ARG A 46 -25.16 11.07 -32.40
N LEU A 47 -24.30 10.08 -32.12
CA LEU A 47 -23.79 9.82 -30.78
C LEU A 47 -22.58 10.72 -30.52
N GLY A 48 -22.56 11.37 -29.36
CA GLY A 48 -21.45 12.21 -28.96
C GLY A 48 -20.20 11.39 -28.58
N PRO A 49 -19.03 12.03 -28.46
CA PRO A 49 -17.93 11.51 -27.64
C PRO A 49 -18.45 10.97 -26.30
N GLY A 50 -17.98 9.81 -25.83
CA GLY A 50 -18.37 9.29 -24.50
C GLY A 50 -19.68 8.49 -24.44
N ASP A 51 -20.62 8.65 -25.37
CA ASP A 51 -21.92 7.91 -25.37
C ASP A 51 -21.79 6.43 -25.75
N TRP A 52 -20.63 6.02 -26.25
CA TRP A 52 -20.38 4.65 -26.67
C TRP A 52 -18.90 4.26 -26.55
N ILE A 53 -18.68 2.97 -26.30
CA ILE A 53 -17.35 2.39 -26.17
C ILE A 53 -17.28 1.15 -27.06
N TYR A 54 -16.34 1.17 -28.01
CA TYR A 54 -16.04 0.02 -28.84
C TYR A 54 -15.42 -1.09 -27.99
N VAL A 55 -15.91 -2.32 -28.17
CA VAL A 55 -15.33 -3.53 -27.58
C VAL A 55 -14.80 -4.40 -28.70
N HIS A 56 -13.51 -4.74 -28.67
CA HIS A 56 -12.92 -5.58 -29.72
C HIS A 56 -13.60 -6.95 -29.76
N LYS A 57 -13.71 -7.57 -30.95
CA LYS A 57 -14.38 -8.88 -31.14
C LYS A 57 -13.87 -10.02 -30.27
N HIS A 58 -12.65 -9.90 -29.73
CA HIS A 58 -12.04 -10.88 -28.82
C HIS A 58 -12.24 -10.55 -27.33
N GLY A 59 -12.84 -9.40 -27.02
CA GLY A 59 -13.20 -8.99 -25.67
C GLY A 59 -14.69 -9.13 -25.41
N ARG A 60 -15.04 -9.30 -24.14
CA ARG A 60 -16.38 -9.08 -23.61
C ARG A 60 -16.29 -7.98 -22.57
N ALA A 61 -17.17 -6.98 -22.64
CA ALA A 61 -17.17 -5.89 -21.69
C ALA A 61 -18.52 -5.71 -20.99
N SER A 62 -18.48 -5.19 -19.77
CA SER A 62 -19.63 -4.84 -18.94
C SER A 62 -19.32 -3.59 -18.13
N LEU A 63 -20.34 -2.78 -17.81
CA LEU A 63 -20.21 -1.72 -16.82
C LEU A 63 -20.26 -2.34 -15.42
N VAL A 64 -19.33 -1.93 -14.57
CA VAL A 64 -19.29 -2.28 -13.15
C VAL A 64 -19.17 -1.02 -12.30
N ASP A 65 -19.68 -1.08 -11.08
CA ASP A 65 -19.56 0.01 -10.13
C ASP A 65 -18.14 0.02 -9.54
N ASP A 66 -17.48 1.19 -9.58
CA ASP A 66 -16.12 1.43 -9.07
C ASP A 66 -16.13 2.41 -7.87
N GLY A 67 -17.27 2.50 -7.16
CA GLY A 67 -17.49 3.39 -6.02
C GLY A 67 -18.24 4.65 -6.44
N ASP A 68 -17.51 5.74 -6.71
CA ASP A 68 -18.10 7.05 -7.06
C ASP A 68 -18.33 7.23 -8.58
N VAL A 69 -17.79 6.32 -9.39
CA VAL A 69 -17.85 6.30 -10.86
C VAL A 69 -18.09 4.88 -11.37
N ARG A 70 -18.46 4.72 -12.64
CA ARG A 70 -18.53 3.39 -13.28
C ARG A 70 -17.26 3.08 -14.06
N ALA A 71 -16.88 1.80 -14.06
CA ALA A 71 -15.78 1.27 -14.84
C ALA A 71 -16.27 0.36 -15.96
N VAL A 72 -15.50 0.30 -17.05
CA VAL A 72 -15.64 -0.74 -18.07
C VAL A 72 -14.77 -1.91 -17.70
N ARG A 73 -15.38 -3.01 -17.25
CA ARG A 73 -14.70 -4.29 -17.10
C ARG A 73 -14.62 -4.96 -18.47
N ILE A 74 -13.43 -5.33 -18.91
CA ILE A 74 -13.18 -6.11 -20.12
C ILE A 74 -12.40 -7.39 -19.80
N GLU A 75 -12.87 -8.51 -20.36
CA GLU A 75 -12.23 -9.82 -20.27
C GLU A 75 -12.12 -10.49 -21.65
N GLY A 76 -11.20 -11.44 -21.79
CA GLY A 76 -11.07 -12.23 -23.02
C GLY A 76 -12.27 -13.14 -23.25
N ASN A 77 -12.78 -13.20 -24.48
CA ASN A 77 -13.92 -14.02 -24.88
C ASN A 77 -13.54 -15.29 -25.67
N GLY A 78 -12.24 -15.58 -25.77
CA GLY A 78 -11.68 -16.68 -26.55
C GLY A 78 -10.18 -16.84 -26.32
N ALA A 79 -9.47 -17.49 -27.25
CA ALA A 79 -8.05 -17.78 -27.13
C ALA A 79 -7.11 -16.62 -27.53
N SER A 80 -7.64 -15.56 -28.16
CA SER A 80 -6.85 -14.41 -28.61
C SER A 80 -6.54 -13.47 -27.44
N ASN A 81 -5.34 -12.89 -27.43
CA ASN A 81 -4.92 -11.88 -26.48
C ASN A 81 -5.08 -10.44 -27.01
N ASP A 82 -5.59 -10.26 -28.24
CA ASP A 82 -5.89 -8.94 -28.82
C ASP A 82 -7.23 -8.42 -28.29
N THR A 83 -7.27 -8.09 -27.00
CA THR A 83 -8.48 -7.71 -26.26
C THR A 83 -8.35 -6.27 -25.76
N HIS A 84 -9.17 -5.36 -26.28
CA HIS A 84 -9.15 -3.93 -25.94
C HIS A 84 -10.52 -3.28 -26.08
N ILE A 85 -10.67 -2.11 -25.48
CA ILE A 85 -11.77 -1.17 -25.72
C ILE A 85 -11.26 0.11 -26.39
N SER A 86 -12.16 0.86 -27.03
CA SER A 86 -11.85 2.18 -27.62
C SER A 86 -13.01 3.14 -27.37
N PRO A 87 -12.92 4.01 -26.34
CA PRO A 87 -13.95 5.00 -26.04
C PRO A 87 -14.16 5.96 -27.21
N GLY A 88 -15.42 6.20 -27.59
CA GLY A 88 -15.76 6.99 -28.77
C GLY A 88 -15.43 6.33 -30.11
N GLY A 89 -14.93 5.08 -30.10
CA GLY A 89 -14.69 4.28 -31.30
C GLY A 89 -13.24 4.13 -31.74
N ARG A 90 -13.04 3.30 -32.78
CA ARG A 90 -11.72 3.02 -33.37
C ARG A 90 -11.60 3.37 -34.86
N ASP A 91 -12.68 3.29 -35.62
CA ASP A 91 -12.66 3.35 -37.09
C ASP A 91 -13.55 4.48 -37.60
N GLY A 92 -13.12 5.31 -38.56
CA GLY A 92 -13.98 6.29 -39.27
C GLY A 92 -14.08 7.68 -38.65
N GLY A 93 -13.03 8.49 -38.80
CA GLY A 93 -13.00 9.89 -38.39
C GLY A 93 -12.20 10.17 -37.10
N LEU A 94 -12.09 11.44 -36.76
CA LEU A 94 -11.42 11.92 -35.54
C LEU A 94 -12.32 11.68 -34.32
N ARG A 95 -11.89 10.80 -33.40
CA ARG A 95 -12.69 10.44 -32.22
C ARG A 95 -12.48 11.43 -31.08
N LEU A 96 -13.46 11.46 -30.18
CA LEU A 96 -13.40 12.25 -28.93
C LEU A 96 -13.11 13.75 -29.14
N GLY A 97 -13.57 14.34 -30.25
CA GLY A 97 -13.37 15.77 -30.54
C GLY A 97 -11.94 16.17 -30.90
N MET A 98 -11.04 15.22 -31.15
CA MET A 98 -9.67 15.52 -31.57
C MET A 98 -9.63 16.22 -32.95
N SER A 99 -8.59 17.02 -33.17
CA SER A 99 -8.37 17.80 -34.39
C SER A 99 -6.94 17.62 -34.91
N PRO A 100 -6.72 17.72 -36.24
CA PRO A 100 -5.40 17.51 -36.83
C PRO A 100 -4.35 18.54 -36.35
N GLY A 101 -3.09 18.14 -36.29
CA GLY A 101 -1.96 19.00 -35.95
C GLY A 101 -1.81 19.39 -34.47
N ARG A 102 -2.77 18.98 -33.62
CA ARG A 102 -2.80 19.29 -32.18
C ARG A 102 -2.14 18.21 -31.33
N THR A 103 -1.77 18.59 -30.11
CA THR A 103 -1.22 17.68 -29.09
C THR A 103 -2.32 17.34 -28.11
N TYR A 104 -2.38 16.08 -27.68
CA TYR A 104 -3.36 15.57 -26.75
C TYR A 104 -2.71 14.71 -25.67
N THR A 105 -3.32 14.67 -24.50
CA THR A 105 -3.03 13.70 -23.44
C THR A 105 -4.30 12.93 -23.09
N PHE A 106 -4.27 11.60 -23.24
CA PHE A 106 -5.35 10.72 -22.79
C PHE A 106 -4.94 10.00 -21.51
N ALA A 107 -5.83 9.94 -20.52
CA ALA A 107 -5.57 9.24 -19.26
C ALA A 107 -6.79 8.42 -18.78
N ALA A 108 -6.51 7.31 -18.09
CA ALA A 108 -7.52 6.45 -17.47
C ALA A 108 -6.91 5.63 -16.33
N ASP A 109 -7.75 5.21 -15.39
CA ASP A 109 -7.37 4.23 -14.37
C ASP A 109 -7.52 2.83 -14.95
N VAL A 110 -6.54 1.97 -14.68
CA VAL A 110 -6.62 0.53 -14.94
C VAL A 110 -6.56 -0.23 -13.62
N GLU A 111 -7.48 -1.16 -13.41
CA GLU A 111 -7.50 -1.99 -12.21
C GLU A 111 -7.56 -3.48 -12.56
N LEU A 112 -6.73 -4.25 -11.86
CA LEU A 112 -6.71 -5.70 -11.91
C LEU A 112 -7.13 -6.27 -10.56
N GLU A 113 -8.03 -7.25 -10.58
CA GLU A 113 -8.37 -8.04 -9.39
C GLU A 113 -7.40 -9.21 -9.19
N ALA A 114 -6.83 -9.72 -10.29
CA ALA A 114 -5.92 -10.85 -10.36
C ALA A 114 -4.95 -10.64 -11.55
N PRO A 115 -3.73 -11.21 -11.51
CA PRO A 115 -2.86 -11.23 -12.68
C PRO A 115 -3.55 -11.88 -13.89
N LEU A 116 -3.39 -11.26 -15.05
CA LEU A 116 -3.78 -11.80 -16.35
C LEU A 116 -2.94 -13.03 -16.68
N GLY A 117 -3.59 -14.05 -17.23
CA GLY A 117 -2.99 -15.32 -17.57
C GLY A 117 -2.78 -15.51 -19.07
N GLY A 118 -1.87 -16.42 -19.42
CA GLY A 118 -1.52 -16.75 -20.81
C GLY A 118 -0.46 -15.82 -21.40
N VAL A 119 -0.25 -15.93 -22.70
CA VAL A 119 0.68 -15.04 -23.43
C VAL A 119 0.02 -13.68 -23.58
N LEU A 120 0.62 -12.65 -22.98
CA LEU A 120 0.11 -11.29 -23.05
C LEU A 120 0.41 -10.66 -24.41
N HIS A 121 -0.50 -9.82 -24.88
CA HIS A 121 -0.27 -8.97 -26.04
C HIS A 121 0.88 -7.99 -25.74
N PRO A 122 1.70 -7.59 -26.72
CA PRO A 122 2.80 -6.65 -26.48
C PRO A 122 2.38 -5.28 -25.93
N ASP A 123 1.12 -4.90 -26.13
CA ASP A 123 0.53 -3.68 -25.57
C ASP A 123 -0.44 -3.97 -24.41
N ALA A 124 -0.40 -5.16 -23.80
CA ALA A 124 -1.26 -5.47 -22.66
C ALA A 124 -1.10 -4.44 -21.55
N LEU A 125 -2.22 -4.08 -20.92
CA LEU A 125 -2.29 -3.12 -19.82
C LEU A 125 -1.74 -1.73 -20.19
N ARG A 126 -1.96 -1.29 -21.44
CA ARG A 126 -1.56 0.04 -21.94
C ARG A 126 -2.72 0.80 -22.56
N ILE A 127 -2.55 2.12 -22.57
CA ILE A 127 -3.28 3.05 -23.44
C ILE A 127 -2.44 3.25 -24.70
N VAL A 128 -3.05 3.10 -25.88
CA VAL A 128 -2.38 3.23 -27.17
C VAL A 128 -3.18 4.15 -28.08
N ALA A 129 -2.58 5.28 -28.45
CA ALA A 129 -3.13 6.19 -29.44
C ALA A 129 -2.72 5.77 -30.85
N GLY A 130 -3.65 5.86 -31.79
CA GLY A 130 -3.43 5.61 -33.21
C GLY A 130 -4.18 6.61 -34.08
N TRP A 131 -3.77 6.70 -35.33
CA TRP A 131 -4.35 7.62 -36.30
C TRP A 131 -4.26 7.06 -37.72
N GLU A 132 -5.06 7.64 -38.61
CA GLU A 132 -5.08 7.40 -40.04
C GLU A 132 -4.82 8.72 -40.76
N ALA A 133 -3.95 8.68 -41.76
CA ALA A 133 -3.64 9.79 -42.65
C ALA A 133 -3.44 9.22 -44.06
N ASP A 134 -4.08 9.85 -45.05
CA ASP A 134 -4.00 9.45 -46.46
C ASP A 134 -4.25 7.94 -46.70
N GLY A 135 -5.20 7.34 -45.96
CA GLY A 135 -5.53 5.92 -46.03
C GLY A 135 -4.48 4.96 -45.43
N GLN A 136 -3.43 5.47 -44.78
CA GLN A 136 -2.47 4.67 -44.02
C GLN A 136 -2.75 4.74 -42.51
N ARG A 137 -2.86 3.55 -41.88
CA ARG A 137 -3.11 3.43 -40.44
C ARG A 137 -1.84 3.28 -39.63
N THR A 138 -1.61 4.21 -38.72
CA THR A 138 -0.61 4.11 -37.66
C THR A 138 -1.25 3.57 -36.39
N TRP A 139 -1.15 2.24 -36.20
CA TRP A 139 -1.79 1.57 -35.07
C TRP A 139 -1.18 1.89 -33.70
N ARG A 140 0.14 2.09 -33.65
CA ARG A 140 0.89 2.33 -32.40
C ARG A 140 1.64 3.65 -32.51
N GLY A 141 0.90 4.73 -32.69
CA GLY A 141 1.47 6.06 -32.84
C GLY A 141 2.08 6.58 -31.54
N ALA A 142 1.39 6.36 -30.43
CA ALA A 142 1.94 6.56 -29.09
C ALA A 142 1.37 5.53 -28.11
N ARG A 143 2.10 5.25 -27.03
CA ARG A 143 1.65 4.33 -25.98
C ARG A 143 2.08 4.79 -24.59
N SER A 144 1.22 4.57 -23.61
CA SER A 144 1.54 4.73 -22.19
C SER A 144 2.56 3.67 -21.75
N ALA A 145 3.10 3.83 -20.54
CA ALA A 145 3.67 2.71 -19.79
C ALA A 145 2.62 1.59 -19.61
N ALA A 146 3.08 0.34 -19.42
CA ALA A 146 2.18 -0.75 -19.03
C ALA A 146 1.98 -0.71 -17.52
N ALA A 147 0.74 -0.92 -17.09
CA ALA A 147 0.51 -1.27 -15.69
C ALA A 147 1.11 -2.64 -15.37
N GLN A 148 1.41 -2.86 -14.10
CA GLN A 148 1.91 -4.15 -13.65
C GLN A 148 0.82 -5.21 -13.81
N ASN A 149 1.19 -6.40 -14.27
CA ASN A 149 0.29 -7.55 -14.30
C ASN A 149 0.12 -8.15 -12.88
N ALA A 150 -0.41 -7.36 -11.97
CA ALA A 150 -0.62 -7.71 -10.57
C ALA A 150 -1.90 -7.02 -10.07
N PRO A 151 -2.57 -7.56 -9.03
CA PRO A 151 -3.76 -6.92 -8.48
C PRO A 151 -3.46 -5.51 -7.96
N GLY A 152 -4.32 -4.55 -8.28
CA GLY A 152 -4.18 -3.15 -7.89
C GLY A 152 -4.68 -2.21 -8.99
N ARG A 153 -4.79 -0.92 -8.63
CA ARG A 153 -5.17 0.16 -9.54
C ARG A 153 -3.96 0.99 -9.92
N THR A 154 -3.88 1.43 -11.17
CA THR A 154 -2.81 2.28 -11.70
C THR A 154 -3.40 3.33 -12.63
N ARG A 155 -3.02 4.60 -12.47
CA ARG A 155 -3.35 5.66 -13.43
C ARG A 155 -2.37 5.59 -14.59
N LEU A 156 -2.87 5.47 -15.81
CA LEU A 156 -2.07 5.51 -17.03
C LEU A 156 -2.40 6.76 -17.83
N ALA A 157 -1.41 7.30 -18.53
CA ALA A 157 -1.61 8.35 -19.51
C ALA A 157 -0.68 8.20 -20.71
N VAL A 158 -1.06 8.81 -21.83
CA VAL A 158 -0.25 8.92 -23.04
C VAL A 158 -0.44 10.29 -23.67
N THR A 159 0.67 10.99 -23.91
CA THR A 159 0.70 12.24 -24.68
C THR A 159 1.11 11.97 -26.12
N PHE A 160 0.39 12.53 -27.07
CA PHE A 160 0.64 12.33 -28.49
C PHE A 160 0.25 13.57 -29.30
N ARG A 161 1.00 13.82 -30.37
CA ARG A 161 0.69 14.87 -31.35
C ARG A 161 0.13 14.22 -32.60
N LEU A 162 -1.06 14.63 -33.03
CA LEU A 162 -1.63 14.20 -34.28
C LEU A 162 -0.93 14.90 -35.45
N PRO A 163 -0.52 14.16 -36.50
CA PRO A 163 -0.06 14.79 -37.73
C PRO A 163 -1.10 15.77 -38.31
N PRO A 164 -0.69 16.85 -38.99
CA PRO A 164 -1.62 17.79 -39.64
C PRO A 164 -2.55 17.16 -40.69
N GLU A 165 -2.14 16.06 -41.30
CA GLU A 165 -2.81 15.37 -42.41
C GLU A 165 -3.77 14.25 -41.98
N VAL A 166 -4.01 14.07 -40.67
CA VAL A 166 -4.89 12.98 -40.21
C VAL A 166 -6.36 13.22 -40.56
N ASP A 167 -7.03 12.16 -41.00
CA ASP A 167 -8.47 12.09 -41.20
C ASP A 167 -9.16 11.14 -40.19
N GLY A 168 -8.38 10.38 -39.41
CA GLY A 168 -8.85 9.54 -38.32
C GLY A 168 -7.91 9.50 -37.11
N ALA A 169 -8.47 9.41 -35.90
CA ALA A 169 -7.68 9.26 -34.67
C ALA A 169 -8.49 8.54 -33.58
N TRP A 170 -7.85 7.66 -32.81
CA TRP A 170 -8.49 6.85 -31.77
C TRP A 170 -7.54 6.53 -30.60
N VAL A 171 -8.12 6.10 -29.47
CA VAL A 171 -7.37 5.63 -28.30
C VAL A 171 -7.87 4.27 -27.86
N ARG A 172 -6.97 3.28 -27.83
CA ARG A 172 -7.25 1.91 -27.37
C ARG A 172 -6.74 1.69 -25.96
N LEU A 173 -7.56 1.05 -25.13
CA LEU A 173 -7.20 0.63 -23.79
C LEU A 173 -7.17 -0.91 -23.76
N PHE A 174 -5.97 -1.46 -23.62
CA PHE A 174 -5.73 -2.89 -23.76
C PHE A 174 -5.90 -3.64 -22.44
N CYS A 175 -6.79 -4.64 -22.43
CA CYS A 175 -6.63 -5.77 -21.51
C CYS A 175 -5.40 -6.59 -21.95
N GLY A 176 -5.34 -6.94 -23.23
CA GLY A 176 -4.20 -7.62 -23.84
C GLY A 176 -3.99 -9.07 -23.35
N ALA A 177 -5.05 -9.77 -22.95
CA ALA A 177 -4.94 -11.15 -22.47
C ALA A 177 -6.18 -11.98 -22.84
N ALA A 178 -5.96 -13.28 -23.08
CA ALA A 178 -7.02 -14.24 -23.33
C ALA A 178 -7.74 -14.69 -22.05
N LYS A 179 -7.08 -14.59 -20.89
CA LYS A 179 -7.60 -15.00 -19.58
C LYS A 179 -7.38 -13.92 -18.54
N GLY A 180 -8.45 -13.58 -17.83
CA GLY A 180 -8.46 -12.52 -16.83
C GLY A 180 -9.29 -11.32 -17.28
N ALA A 181 -9.55 -10.42 -16.34
CA ALA A 181 -10.37 -9.23 -16.54
C ALA A 181 -9.62 -8.00 -16.06
N VAL A 182 -9.87 -6.88 -16.72
CA VAL A 182 -9.31 -5.56 -16.43
C VAL A 182 -10.46 -4.57 -16.35
N GLN A 183 -10.42 -3.68 -15.38
CA GLN A 183 -11.38 -2.58 -15.26
C GLN A 183 -10.73 -1.26 -15.69
N TRP A 184 -11.44 -0.45 -16.47
CA TRP A 184 -11.01 0.89 -16.88
C TRP A 184 -12.00 1.96 -16.42
N SER A 185 -11.55 2.99 -15.73
CA SER A 185 -12.40 4.08 -15.22
C SER A 185 -11.73 5.45 -15.30
N ARG A 186 -12.48 6.51 -14.95
CA ARG A 186 -12.01 7.92 -14.88
C ARG A 186 -11.35 8.39 -16.18
N PHE A 187 -12.07 8.23 -17.29
CA PHE A 187 -11.56 8.53 -18.64
C PHE A 187 -11.35 10.02 -18.86
N GLN A 188 -10.30 10.37 -19.59
CA GLN A 188 -9.93 11.77 -19.78
C GLN A 188 -9.21 11.97 -21.11
N LEU A 189 -9.51 13.08 -21.79
CA LEU A 189 -8.76 13.57 -22.94
C LEU A 189 -8.60 15.09 -22.87
N SER A 190 -7.37 15.60 -22.80
CA SER A 190 -7.08 17.05 -22.85
C SER A 190 -6.29 17.42 -24.09
N GLU A 191 -6.55 18.61 -24.66
CA GLU A 191 -5.65 19.25 -25.61
C GLU A 191 -4.44 19.86 -24.87
N GLY A 192 -3.23 19.52 -25.30
CA GLY A 192 -1.96 19.88 -24.67
C GLY A 192 -1.19 18.68 -24.11
N ALA A 193 0.01 18.93 -23.61
CA ALA A 193 0.86 17.89 -22.99
C ALA A 193 0.43 17.54 -21.54
N ASN A 194 -0.40 18.38 -20.93
CA ASN A 194 -0.74 18.28 -19.52
C ASN A 194 -1.86 17.27 -19.25
N GLY A 195 -1.56 16.20 -18.51
CA GLY A 195 -2.56 15.28 -17.94
C GLY A 195 -3.12 15.83 -16.63
N ARG A 196 -4.23 16.59 -16.68
CA ARG A 196 -4.84 17.24 -15.49
C ARG A 196 -6.05 16.46 -14.97
N VAL A 197 -6.42 16.55 -13.70
CA VAL A 197 -7.69 15.95 -13.22
C VAL A 197 -8.85 16.83 -13.67
N PHE A 198 -9.89 16.25 -14.29
CA PHE A 198 -11.07 16.96 -14.78
C PHE A 198 -12.36 16.46 -14.12
N LEU A 199 -13.39 17.31 -14.12
CA LEU A 199 -14.63 17.11 -13.39
C LEU A 199 -15.71 16.47 -14.25
N ASP A 200 -16.56 15.68 -13.60
CA ASP A 200 -17.89 15.32 -14.09
C ASP A 200 -18.95 16.19 -13.40
N ALA A 201 -20.22 16.09 -13.79
CA ALA A 201 -21.31 16.95 -13.31
C ALA A 201 -21.62 16.83 -11.80
N ALA A 202 -21.09 15.82 -11.10
CA ALA A 202 -21.28 15.67 -9.65
C ALA A 202 -19.99 15.92 -8.86
N ALA A 203 -18.86 16.13 -9.53
CA ALA A 203 -17.62 16.50 -8.90
C ALA A 203 -17.64 18.01 -8.59
N ALA A 204 -17.49 18.36 -7.31
CA ALA A 204 -17.26 19.74 -6.93
C ALA A 204 -15.90 20.21 -7.48
N PRO A 205 -15.81 21.40 -8.08
CA PRO A 205 -14.52 21.94 -8.49
C PRO A 205 -13.60 22.13 -7.28
N PRO A 206 -12.27 22.00 -7.47
CA PRO A 206 -11.31 22.37 -6.44
C PRO A 206 -11.58 23.78 -5.93
N ALA A 207 -11.37 23.99 -4.62
CA ALA A 207 -11.60 25.29 -3.98
C ALA A 207 -10.88 26.42 -4.73
N GLY A 208 -11.62 27.45 -5.15
CA GLY A 208 -11.07 28.58 -5.90
C GLY A 208 -11.16 28.49 -7.42
N LEU A 209 -11.53 27.33 -7.98
CA LEU A 209 -11.78 27.16 -9.41
C LEU A 209 -13.28 27.11 -9.69
N ILE A 210 -13.66 27.53 -10.90
CA ILE A 210 -15.02 27.42 -11.40
C ILE A 210 -15.04 26.38 -12.50
N ALA A 211 -15.87 25.34 -12.35
CA ALA A 211 -16.16 24.42 -13.42
C ALA A 211 -17.07 25.09 -14.45
N ARG A 212 -16.70 25.01 -15.73
CA ARG A 212 -17.54 25.41 -16.86
C ARG A 212 -17.69 24.23 -17.81
N TRP A 213 -18.80 24.23 -18.54
CA TRP A 213 -19.04 23.28 -19.62
C TRP A 213 -19.37 24.08 -20.88
N ASP A 214 -18.94 23.57 -22.04
CA ASP A 214 -19.25 24.16 -23.35
C ASP A 214 -20.74 23.96 -23.73
N GLY A 215 -21.46 23.14 -22.97
CA GLY A 215 -22.87 22.83 -23.08
C GLY A 215 -23.40 22.21 -21.79
N GLU A 216 -24.27 21.21 -21.90
CA GLU A 216 -24.81 20.52 -20.71
C GLU A 216 -23.69 19.71 -19.99
N PRO A 217 -23.65 19.73 -18.64
CA PRO A 217 -22.77 18.88 -17.86
C PRO A 217 -22.93 17.40 -18.20
N ASP A 218 -21.83 16.65 -18.22
CA ASP A 218 -21.74 15.25 -18.65
C ASP A 218 -22.13 14.97 -20.12
N ALA A 219 -22.40 16.00 -20.93
CA ALA A 219 -22.73 15.87 -22.36
C ALA A 219 -21.86 16.76 -23.27
N SER A 220 -20.92 17.52 -22.69
CA SER A 220 -20.04 18.44 -23.40
C SER A 220 -18.68 18.55 -22.72
N ALA A 221 -17.71 19.17 -23.39
CA ALA A 221 -16.40 19.40 -22.81
C ALA A 221 -16.48 20.24 -21.53
N SER A 222 -15.68 19.88 -20.53
CA SER A 222 -15.59 20.59 -19.26
C SER A 222 -14.27 21.37 -19.17
N GLU A 223 -14.31 22.57 -18.60
CA GLU A 223 -13.16 23.42 -18.32
C GLU A 223 -13.10 23.82 -16.84
N LEU A 224 -11.88 23.97 -16.31
CA LEU A 224 -11.62 24.60 -15.02
C LEU A 224 -11.12 26.03 -15.24
N VAL A 225 -11.92 27.00 -14.83
CA VAL A 225 -11.61 28.44 -14.96
C VAL A 225 -11.09 29.00 -13.63
N ILE A 226 -10.02 29.77 -13.74
CA ILE A 226 -9.54 30.65 -12.66
C ILE A 226 -10.38 31.94 -12.71
N PRO A 227 -11.15 32.29 -11.66
CA PRO A 227 -11.86 33.56 -11.61
C PRO A 227 -10.94 34.79 -11.61
N ASP A 228 -11.42 35.92 -12.16
CA ASP A 228 -10.65 37.17 -12.35
C ASP A 228 -10.09 37.79 -11.05
N THR A 229 -10.59 37.37 -9.89
CA THR A 229 -10.04 37.74 -8.58
C THR A 229 -9.74 36.49 -7.78
N LEU A 230 -8.49 36.04 -7.81
CA LEU A 230 -7.95 35.11 -6.84
C LEU A 230 -7.25 35.85 -5.71
N ALA A 231 -7.38 35.34 -4.48
CA ALA A 231 -6.42 35.66 -3.44
C ALA A 231 -5.02 35.24 -3.96
N PRO A 232 -3.98 36.09 -3.88
CA PRO A 232 -2.63 35.78 -4.38
C PRO A 232 -2.11 34.41 -3.90
N ASP A 233 -2.44 34.07 -2.67
CA ASP A 233 -2.09 32.83 -1.97
C ASP A 233 -2.70 31.58 -2.64
N LEU A 234 -3.90 31.71 -3.21
CA LEU A 234 -4.62 30.63 -3.90
C LEU A 234 -4.10 30.45 -5.35
N LEU A 235 -3.58 31.53 -5.94
CA LEU A 235 -2.94 31.50 -7.26
C LEU A 235 -1.60 30.77 -7.16
N ASP A 236 -0.84 31.00 -6.09
CA ASP A 236 0.39 30.26 -5.79
C ASP A 236 0.14 28.77 -5.52
N ASP A 237 -0.97 28.40 -4.87
CA ASP A 237 -1.36 27.00 -4.62
C ASP A 237 -1.81 26.27 -5.91
N LEU A 238 -2.57 26.94 -6.78
CA LEU A 238 -2.96 26.38 -8.09
C LEU A 238 -1.77 26.31 -9.05
N LEU A 239 -0.92 27.33 -9.06
CA LEU A 239 0.32 27.35 -9.83
C LEU A 239 1.31 26.32 -9.30
N ALA A 240 1.38 26.01 -8.01
CA ALA A 240 2.29 24.99 -7.49
C ALA A 240 1.91 23.56 -7.91
N GLY A 241 0.61 23.25 -8.02
CA GLY A 241 0.14 22.02 -8.66
C GLY A 241 0.41 21.96 -10.17
N TRP A 242 0.45 23.12 -10.84
CA TRP A 242 0.69 23.23 -12.29
C TRP A 242 2.18 23.27 -12.66
N VAL A 243 3.00 23.91 -11.83
CA VAL A 243 4.47 24.04 -11.96
C VAL A 243 5.15 22.70 -11.67
N GLN A 244 4.57 21.83 -10.82
CA GLN A 244 5.02 20.44 -10.67
C GLN A 244 4.97 19.65 -11.99
N LEU A 245 4.04 19.95 -12.91
CA LEU A 245 3.94 19.30 -14.22
C LEU A 245 4.84 19.97 -15.27
N GLU A 246 4.85 21.31 -15.36
CA GLU A 246 5.63 22.02 -16.38
C GLU A 246 7.14 22.05 -16.09
N ALA A 247 7.57 22.22 -14.84
CA ALA A 247 8.99 22.18 -14.46
C ALA A 247 9.56 20.75 -14.52
N PHE A 248 8.71 19.74 -14.30
CA PHE A 248 9.04 18.33 -14.50
C PHE A 248 9.12 17.96 -15.98
N GLU A 249 8.22 18.46 -16.84
CA GLU A 249 8.33 18.28 -18.30
C GLU A 249 9.56 18.97 -18.88
N ALA A 250 9.94 20.14 -18.36
CA ALA A 250 11.18 20.81 -18.74
C ALA A 250 12.42 20.01 -18.32
N SER A 251 12.38 19.35 -17.15
CA SER A 251 13.47 18.50 -16.64
C SER A 251 13.51 17.11 -17.27
N ALA A 252 12.35 16.53 -17.60
CA ALA A 252 12.19 15.24 -18.29
C ALA A 252 12.48 15.33 -19.80
N ARG A 253 12.39 16.53 -20.40
CA ARG A 253 12.93 16.81 -21.74
C ARG A 253 14.45 16.95 -21.74
N ALA A 254 15.05 17.40 -20.63
CA ALA A 254 16.49 17.48 -20.47
C ALA A 254 17.14 16.10 -20.24
N ALA A 255 16.48 15.24 -19.45
CA ALA A 255 16.88 13.84 -19.25
C ALA A 255 16.16 12.93 -20.26
N ALA A 256 16.79 12.67 -21.40
CA ALA A 256 16.18 11.94 -22.52
C ALA A 256 15.82 10.47 -22.21
N ALA A 257 14.71 10.22 -21.51
CA ALA A 257 13.85 9.01 -21.59
C ALA A 257 12.82 8.94 -20.43
N VAL A 258 11.67 9.64 -20.49
CA VAL A 258 10.46 9.26 -19.73
C VAL A 258 9.20 9.61 -20.53
N VAL A 259 8.20 8.71 -20.48
CA VAL A 259 6.87 8.88 -21.09
C VAL A 259 6.06 9.90 -20.27
N PRO A 260 5.55 11.00 -20.87
CA PRO A 260 4.76 12.01 -20.16
C PRO A 260 3.45 11.43 -19.58
N GLY A 261 3.12 11.81 -18.34
CA GLY A 261 1.79 11.60 -17.73
C GLY A 261 1.58 10.37 -16.83
N SER A 262 2.62 9.58 -16.49
CA SER A 262 2.48 8.56 -15.44
C SER A 262 2.37 9.18 -14.04
N ASP A 263 1.58 8.58 -13.15
CA ASP A 263 1.59 8.85 -11.71
C ASP A 263 3.05 8.94 -11.22
N LEU A 264 3.36 9.99 -10.45
CA LEU A 264 4.70 10.29 -9.93
C LEU A 264 5.37 9.04 -9.33
N ALA A 265 4.67 8.23 -8.56
CA ALA A 265 5.22 7.00 -7.97
C ALA A 265 5.52 5.92 -9.02
N SER A 266 4.70 5.82 -10.07
CA SER A 266 4.86 4.88 -11.19
C SER A 266 5.92 5.33 -12.21
N ALA A 267 6.02 6.63 -12.49
CA ALA A 267 7.02 7.26 -13.36
C ALA A 267 8.43 7.10 -12.76
N LEU A 268 8.54 7.42 -11.47
CA LEU A 268 9.76 7.34 -10.69
C LEU A 268 10.12 5.87 -10.37
N GLY A 269 9.13 5.00 -10.19
CA GLY A 269 9.34 3.55 -10.01
C GLY A 269 9.94 2.84 -11.22
N GLN A 270 9.73 3.38 -12.44
CA GLN A 270 10.21 2.82 -13.70
C GLN A 270 11.40 3.56 -14.32
N ALA A 271 11.81 4.70 -13.76
CA ALA A 271 13.06 5.35 -14.13
C ALA A 271 14.23 4.38 -13.86
N ARG A 272 15.13 4.25 -14.84
CA ARG A 272 16.35 3.46 -14.68
C ARG A 272 17.14 4.01 -13.48
N GLU A 273 17.79 3.15 -12.70
CA GLU A 273 18.51 3.58 -11.48
C GLU A 273 19.58 4.66 -11.74
N ASP A 274 20.12 4.73 -12.95
CA ASP A 274 21.10 5.72 -13.41
C ASP A 274 20.51 7.13 -13.59
N ALA A 275 19.22 7.27 -13.94
CA ALA A 275 18.57 8.56 -14.18
C ALA A 275 18.38 9.40 -12.88
N TRP A 276 18.38 8.75 -11.72
CA TRP A 276 18.17 9.42 -10.43
C TRP A 276 19.37 10.23 -9.97
N ALA A 277 20.58 9.79 -10.31
CA ALA A 277 21.80 10.51 -9.99
C ALA A 277 21.87 11.83 -10.78
N GLU A 278 21.54 11.78 -12.06
CA GLU A 278 21.48 12.95 -12.95
C GLU A 278 20.36 13.90 -12.53
N ALA A 279 19.17 13.39 -12.22
CA ALA A 279 18.06 14.21 -11.72
C ALA A 279 18.44 14.94 -10.42
N LEU A 280 19.14 14.27 -9.51
CA LEU A 280 19.63 14.89 -8.28
C LEU A 280 20.63 16.01 -8.60
N GLU A 281 21.65 15.75 -9.42
CA GLU A 281 22.67 16.74 -9.78
C GLU A 281 22.07 17.99 -10.46
N LEU A 282 21.17 17.79 -11.43
CA LEU A 282 20.50 18.89 -12.11
C LEU A 282 19.59 19.70 -11.17
N SER A 283 18.88 19.02 -10.27
CA SER A 283 18.02 19.68 -9.29
C SER A 283 18.82 20.45 -8.24
N GLU A 284 19.96 19.93 -7.77
CA GLU A 284 20.89 20.62 -6.87
C GLU A 284 21.42 21.91 -7.52
N ALA A 285 21.90 21.83 -8.77
CA ALA A 285 22.37 23.00 -9.50
C ALA A 285 21.27 24.05 -9.74
N ALA A 286 20.01 23.63 -9.89
CA ALA A 286 18.87 24.53 -10.01
C ALA A 286 18.49 25.16 -8.66
N VAL A 287 18.56 24.40 -7.57
CA VAL A 287 18.36 24.89 -6.19
C VAL A 287 19.42 25.93 -5.81
N ASP A 288 20.67 25.74 -6.23
CA ASP A 288 21.77 26.69 -5.99
C ASP A 288 21.54 28.04 -6.70
N LYS A 289 20.97 28.00 -7.92
CA LYS A 289 20.64 29.20 -8.69
C LYS A 289 19.40 29.92 -8.17
N GLU A 290 18.39 29.14 -7.76
CA GLU A 290 17.12 29.66 -7.27
C GLU A 290 16.76 29.05 -5.90
N PRO A 291 17.31 29.60 -4.81
CA PRO A 291 17.15 29.05 -3.46
C PRO A 291 15.74 29.17 -2.86
N GLU A 292 14.75 29.69 -3.58
CA GLU A 292 13.36 29.72 -3.14
C GLU A 292 12.42 28.94 -4.06
N ALA A 293 12.94 28.48 -5.20
CA ALA A 293 12.17 27.73 -6.18
C ALA A 293 11.73 26.39 -5.59
N LEU A 294 10.42 26.13 -5.66
CA LEU A 294 9.79 24.97 -5.06
C LEU A 294 10.05 23.70 -5.87
N ALA A 295 9.84 23.73 -7.19
CA ALA A 295 9.96 22.54 -8.03
C ALA A 295 11.37 21.89 -8.01
N PRO A 296 12.48 22.64 -8.11
CA PRO A 296 13.82 22.07 -7.97
C PRO A 296 14.05 21.38 -6.61
N ARG A 297 13.53 21.95 -5.52
CA ARG A 297 13.62 21.35 -4.17
C ARG A 297 12.83 20.06 -4.05
N LEU A 298 11.63 20.02 -4.60
CA LEU A 298 10.81 18.80 -4.59
C LEU A 298 11.48 17.68 -5.39
N LEU A 299 12.06 18.00 -6.56
CA LEU A 299 12.82 17.05 -7.35
C LEU A 299 14.09 16.57 -6.63
N MET A 300 14.86 17.49 -6.04
CA MET A 300 16.04 17.18 -5.25
C MET A 300 15.70 16.26 -4.08
N GLY A 301 14.65 16.59 -3.32
CA GLY A 301 14.17 15.78 -2.20
C GLY A 301 13.71 14.39 -2.64
N ALA A 302 12.95 14.28 -3.72
CA ALA A 302 12.48 13.00 -4.24
C ALA A 302 13.64 12.12 -4.76
N ALA A 303 14.56 12.70 -5.53
CA ALA A 303 15.73 12.00 -6.06
C ALA A 303 16.68 11.55 -4.93
N ALA A 304 16.97 12.44 -3.98
CA ALA A 304 17.77 12.13 -2.80
C ALA A 304 17.14 11.01 -1.95
N ALA A 305 15.81 11.04 -1.75
CA ALA A 305 15.11 10.00 -1.01
C ALA A 305 15.22 8.63 -1.70
N ARG A 306 15.09 8.60 -3.04
CA ARG A 306 15.25 7.37 -3.84
C ARG A 306 16.67 6.82 -3.80
N LEU A 307 17.67 7.71 -3.81
CA LEU A 307 19.09 7.38 -3.70
C LEU A 307 19.56 7.12 -2.27
N LYS A 308 18.66 7.20 -1.26
CA LYS A 308 18.97 7.01 0.17
C LYS A 308 20.03 7.98 0.67
N LYS A 309 19.90 9.25 0.29
CA LYS A 309 20.77 10.37 0.66
C LYS A 309 20.03 11.31 1.63
N PRO A 310 19.90 10.96 2.91
CA PRO A 310 19.02 11.67 3.84
C PRO A 310 19.43 13.12 4.09
N GLU A 311 20.72 13.45 4.07
CA GLU A 311 21.22 14.81 4.24
C GLU A 311 20.70 15.74 3.13
N GLN A 312 20.74 15.28 1.88
CA GLN A 312 20.20 16.01 0.74
C GLN A 312 18.67 16.14 0.79
N VAL A 313 17.95 15.12 1.25
CA VAL A 313 16.49 15.21 1.46
C VAL A 313 16.16 16.33 2.42
N VAL A 314 16.88 16.39 3.55
CA VAL A 314 16.65 17.41 4.57
C VAL A 314 17.02 18.80 4.04
N ALA A 315 18.17 18.94 3.39
CA ALA A 315 18.58 20.21 2.78
C ALA A 315 17.56 20.74 1.76
N ALA A 316 16.98 19.86 0.95
CA ALA A 316 16.02 20.22 -0.07
C ALA A 316 14.66 20.62 0.50
N LEU A 317 14.14 19.85 1.46
CA LEU A 317 12.73 19.91 1.86
C LEU A 317 12.46 20.75 3.11
N THR A 318 13.42 20.87 4.05
CA THR A 318 13.24 21.68 5.27
C THR A 318 12.83 23.14 5.00
N PRO A 319 13.32 23.83 3.95
CA PRO A 319 12.89 25.21 3.69
C PRO A 319 11.45 25.35 3.18
N VAL A 320 10.83 24.26 2.73
CA VAL A 320 9.57 24.31 1.96
C VAL A 320 8.45 23.43 2.49
N PHE A 321 8.72 22.47 3.39
CA PHE A 321 7.73 21.45 3.79
C PHE A 321 6.45 22.01 4.42
N GLU A 322 6.48 23.19 5.02
CA GLU A 322 5.29 23.87 5.57
C GLU A 322 4.43 24.54 4.49
N ARG A 323 5.00 24.86 3.32
CA ARG A 323 4.26 25.54 2.24
C ARG A 323 3.03 24.71 1.83
N PRO A 324 1.85 25.31 1.61
CA PRO A 324 0.63 24.54 1.35
C PRO A 324 0.75 23.65 0.10
N ALA A 325 1.46 24.15 -0.91
CA ALA A 325 1.89 23.43 -2.12
C ALA A 325 2.66 22.11 -1.92
N VAL A 326 3.27 21.87 -0.75
CA VAL A 326 4.03 20.64 -0.48
C VAL A 326 3.09 19.59 0.10
N ASP A 327 2.97 18.46 -0.59
CA ASP A 327 2.07 17.37 -0.21
C ASP A 327 2.56 16.58 1.02
N ALA A 328 1.64 15.84 1.63
CA ALA A 328 1.95 15.01 2.79
C ALA A 328 3.08 13.99 2.50
N THR A 329 3.14 13.43 1.29
CA THR A 329 4.16 12.42 0.93
C THR A 329 5.57 12.98 1.01
N THR A 330 5.77 14.20 0.53
CA THR A 330 7.05 14.91 0.60
C THR A 330 7.43 15.20 2.05
N CYS A 331 6.48 15.67 2.87
CA CYS A 331 6.72 15.92 4.29
C CYS A 331 7.09 14.62 5.06
N TYR A 332 6.48 13.47 4.73
CA TYR A 332 6.90 12.18 5.30
C TYR A 332 8.29 11.75 4.82
N ALA A 333 8.69 12.08 3.60
CA ALA A 333 10.05 11.81 3.13
C ALA A 333 11.07 12.61 3.95
N LEU A 334 10.79 13.88 4.23
CA LEU A 334 11.58 14.71 5.14
C LEU A 334 11.63 14.11 6.55
N GLY A 335 10.48 13.75 7.13
CA GLY A 335 10.42 13.13 8.46
C GLY A 335 11.27 11.87 8.57
N ARG A 336 11.19 10.97 7.57
CA ARG A 336 12.05 9.77 7.52
C ARG A 336 13.54 10.10 7.42
N ALA A 337 13.92 11.10 6.62
CA ALA A 337 15.31 11.51 6.48
C ALA A 337 15.85 12.11 7.78
N CYS A 338 15.08 12.97 8.45
CA CYS A 338 15.42 13.50 9.78
C CYS A 338 15.59 12.37 10.81
N HIS A 339 14.70 11.38 10.82
CA HIS A 339 14.82 10.21 11.71
C HIS A 339 16.10 9.41 11.45
N GLN A 340 16.45 9.14 10.18
CA GLN A 340 17.69 8.44 9.81
C GLN A 340 18.95 9.16 10.29
N LEU A 341 18.90 10.50 10.39
CA LEU A 341 19.99 11.34 10.90
C LEU A 341 19.95 11.54 12.42
N GLY A 342 19.00 10.93 13.14
CA GLY A 342 18.81 11.12 14.58
C GLY A 342 18.24 12.49 14.97
N ARG A 343 17.71 13.26 14.01
CA ARG A 343 17.07 14.58 14.22
C ARG A 343 15.60 14.38 14.62
N LEU A 344 15.38 13.87 15.84
CA LEU A 344 14.07 13.36 16.26
C LEU A 344 12.98 14.45 16.35
N ASP A 345 13.31 15.64 16.81
CA ASP A 345 12.35 16.74 16.94
C ASP A 345 11.87 17.23 15.55
N GLU A 346 12.81 17.38 14.61
CA GLU A 346 12.50 17.76 13.23
C GLU A 346 11.74 16.66 12.48
N SER A 347 12.05 15.40 12.77
CA SER A 347 11.29 14.25 12.26
C SER A 347 9.83 14.29 12.73
N ALA A 348 9.63 14.56 14.02
CA ALA A 348 8.30 14.67 14.61
C ALA A 348 7.52 15.84 14.00
N GLU A 349 8.17 16.99 13.85
CA GLU A 349 7.55 18.18 13.29
C GLU A 349 7.17 18.00 11.81
N ALA A 350 8.08 17.50 10.98
CA ALA A 350 7.79 17.19 9.58
C ALA A 350 6.65 16.17 9.45
N SER A 351 6.57 15.20 10.36
CA SER A 351 5.48 14.22 10.39
C SER A 351 4.15 14.84 10.83
N ARG A 352 4.16 15.76 11.80
CA ARG A 352 2.98 16.50 12.24
C ARG A 352 2.40 17.33 11.09
N VAL A 353 3.25 18.08 10.40
CA VAL A 353 2.85 18.86 9.21
C VAL A 353 2.37 17.95 8.08
N ALA A 354 3.01 16.78 7.88
CA ALA A 354 2.54 15.80 6.92
C ALA A 354 1.13 15.29 7.24
N MET A 355 0.85 14.96 8.51
CA MET A 355 -0.45 14.46 8.95
C MET A 355 -1.55 15.51 8.79
N SER A 356 -1.29 16.79 9.09
CA SER A 356 -2.28 17.86 8.85
C SER A 356 -2.60 18.06 7.36
N LYS A 357 -1.77 17.53 6.46
CA LYS A 357 -1.93 17.61 5.01
C LYS A 357 -2.42 16.30 4.39
N ASP A 358 -2.57 15.22 5.16
CA ASP A 358 -2.97 13.90 4.65
C ASP A 358 -4.47 13.68 4.91
N PRO A 359 -5.34 13.75 3.88
CA PRO A 359 -6.79 13.60 4.07
C PRO A 359 -7.21 12.20 4.54
N ARG A 360 -6.28 11.23 4.62
CA ARG A 360 -6.51 9.87 5.14
C ARG A 360 -6.29 9.77 6.64
N ILE A 361 -5.82 10.83 7.30
CA ILE A 361 -5.53 10.86 8.74
C ILE A 361 -6.37 11.96 9.36
N ASP A 362 -7.41 11.57 10.11
CA ASP A 362 -8.18 12.49 10.93
C ASP A 362 -7.41 12.93 12.19
N ASP A 363 -7.91 13.97 12.86
CA ASP A 363 -7.27 14.54 14.06
C ASP A 363 -7.12 13.52 15.21
N GLY A 364 -8.04 12.56 15.32
CA GLY A 364 -7.98 11.50 16.32
C GLY A 364 -6.83 10.53 16.04
N ALA A 365 -6.74 10.05 14.80
CA ALA A 365 -5.65 9.19 14.35
C ALA A 365 -4.29 9.91 14.42
N ALA A 366 -4.23 11.20 14.09
CA ALA A 366 -3.02 12.01 14.25
C ALA A 366 -2.59 12.10 15.72
N ALA A 367 -3.52 12.34 16.64
CA ALA A 367 -3.23 12.40 18.07
C ALA A 367 -2.68 11.06 18.61
N GLU A 368 -3.27 9.92 18.21
CA GLU A 368 -2.78 8.59 18.59
C GLU A 368 -1.38 8.28 18.02
N LEU A 369 -1.12 8.69 16.78
CA LEU A 369 0.17 8.51 16.13
C LEU A 369 1.27 9.37 16.79
N LEU A 370 0.94 10.57 17.24
CA LEU A 370 1.83 11.50 17.94
C LEU A 370 2.02 11.17 19.43
N ALA A 371 1.06 10.47 20.06
CA ALA A 371 1.15 10.10 21.46
C ALA A 371 2.22 9.02 21.75
N ALA A 372 2.64 8.24 20.75
CA ALA A 372 3.75 7.30 20.91
C ALA A 372 5.12 7.96 20.64
N SER A 373 6.21 7.22 20.86
CA SER A 373 7.58 7.72 20.73
C SER A 373 7.80 8.52 19.41
N PRO A 374 8.10 9.84 19.48
CA PRO A 374 8.14 10.75 18.33
C PRO A 374 9.08 10.30 17.19
N GLY A 375 10.16 9.60 17.53
CA GLY A 375 11.10 9.06 16.53
C GLY A 375 10.50 7.99 15.60
N THR A 376 9.41 7.32 15.99
CA THR A 376 8.83 6.21 15.20
C THR A 376 7.66 6.64 14.31
N VAL A 377 7.22 7.90 14.39
CA VAL A 377 6.03 8.41 13.69
C VAL A 377 6.11 8.22 12.17
N PRO A 378 7.22 8.55 11.46
CA PRO A 378 7.26 8.39 10.02
C PRO A 378 7.06 6.93 9.56
N GLU A 379 7.58 5.98 10.33
CA GLU A 379 7.51 4.55 10.03
C GLU A 379 6.08 4.02 10.23
N ARG A 380 5.44 4.38 11.34
CA ARG A 380 4.04 4.07 11.63
C ARG A 380 3.11 4.59 10.55
N VAL A 381 3.28 5.85 10.16
CA VAL A 381 2.43 6.49 9.16
C VAL A 381 2.60 5.81 7.80
N ALA A 382 3.83 5.45 7.42
CA ALA A 382 4.07 4.70 6.19
C ALA A 382 3.32 3.35 6.19
N VAL A 383 3.32 2.63 7.31
CA VAL A 383 2.58 1.38 7.45
C VAL A 383 1.06 1.61 7.42
N ARG A 384 0.56 2.64 8.12
CA ARG A 384 -0.87 3.01 8.09
C ARG A 384 -1.35 3.36 6.69
N ARG A 385 -0.61 4.20 5.95
CA ARG A 385 -0.92 4.56 4.55
C ARG A 385 -0.94 3.33 3.66
N PHE A 386 0.02 2.42 3.84
CA PHE A 386 0.04 1.16 3.13
C PHE A 386 -1.24 0.34 3.41
N VAL A 387 -1.60 0.15 4.69
CA VAL A 387 -2.81 -0.60 5.05
C VAL A 387 -4.06 0.08 4.50
N SER A 388 -4.20 1.39 4.66
CA SER A 388 -5.33 2.17 4.14
C SER A 388 -5.49 2.00 2.63
N ALA A 389 -4.41 2.11 1.86
CA ALA A 389 -4.43 1.96 0.40
C ALA A 389 -4.77 0.53 -0.08
N HIS A 390 -4.62 -0.49 0.76
CA HIS A 390 -4.83 -1.89 0.41
C HIS A 390 -5.92 -2.58 1.25
N LEU A 391 -6.67 -1.84 2.07
CA LEU A 391 -7.53 -2.41 3.10
C LEU A 391 -8.59 -3.35 2.51
N ASP A 392 -9.21 -2.97 1.40
CA ASP A 392 -10.22 -3.80 0.76
C ASP A 392 -9.63 -5.06 0.12
N GLN A 393 -8.43 -4.97 -0.45
CA GLN A 393 -7.71 -6.15 -0.93
C GLN A 393 -7.37 -7.10 0.22
N ILE A 394 -6.88 -6.57 1.34
CA ILE A 394 -6.56 -7.32 2.56
C ILE A 394 -7.82 -8.02 3.08
N ARG A 395 -8.95 -7.30 3.18
CA ARG A 395 -10.25 -7.86 3.60
C ARG A 395 -10.71 -8.99 2.69
N ARG A 396 -10.63 -8.82 1.36
CA ARG A 396 -11.00 -9.86 0.39
C ARG A 396 -10.12 -11.11 0.54
N MET A 397 -8.80 -10.95 0.63
CA MET A 397 -7.86 -12.05 0.81
C MET A 397 -8.03 -12.77 2.15
N ALA A 398 -8.27 -12.02 3.23
CA ALA A 398 -8.53 -12.56 4.56
C ALA A 398 -9.82 -13.40 4.57
N ARG A 399 -10.89 -12.95 3.89
CA ARG A 399 -12.15 -13.70 3.73
C ARG A 399 -11.96 -14.97 2.90
N ALA A 400 -11.30 -14.87 1.74
CA ALA A 400 -11.13 -15.98 0.81
C ALA A 400 -10.25 -17.12 1.37
N SER A 401 -9.35 -16.81 2.30
CA SER A 401 -8.42 -17.79 2.88
C SER A 401 -8.98 -18.58 4.07
N ARG A 402 -10.22 -18.30 4.50
CA ARG A 402 -10.87 -19.00 5.62
C ARG A 402 -11.37 -20.37 5.15
N ALA A 403 -10.97 -21.42 5.87
CA ALA A 403 -11.47 -22.77 5.66
C ALA A 403 -12.49 -23.12 6.75
N ASP A 404 -13.43 -24.04 6.49
CA ASP A 404 -14.35 -24.56 7.51
C ASP A 404 -13.64 -25.55 8.46
N LYS A 405 -12.60 -25.06 9.14
CA LYS A 405 -11.91 -25.77 10.22
C LYS A 405 -12.40 -25.21 11.56
N ASN A 406 -13.19 -25.99 12.29
CA ASN A 406 -13.52 -25.73 13.68
C ASN A 406 -12.73 -26.70 14.57
N GLY A 407 -12.12 -26.19 15.64
CA GLY A 407 -11.47 -27.02 16.67
C GLY A 407 -9.99 -26.73 16.91
N ASP A 408 -9.68 -26.72 18.20
CA ASP A 408 -8.44 -26.82 18.98
C ASP A 408 -7.14 -26.09 18.60
N MET A 409 -6.35 -25.82 19.65
CA MET A 409 -4.99 -25.29 19.63
C MET A 409 -3.98 -26.36 20.08
N PRO A 410 -3.85 -27.52 19.40
CA PRO A 410 -3.00 -28.61 19.90
C PRO A 410 -1.52 -28.27 19.83
N TYR A 411 -1.13 -27.49 18.81
CA TYR A 411 0.26 -27.24 18.51
C TYR A 411 0.82 -26.06 19.27
N VAL A 412 2.00 -26.28 19.83
CA VAL A 412 2.90 -25.22 20.28
C VAL A 412 4.08 -25.19 19.31
N PHE A 413 4.23 -24.11 18.56
CA PHE A 413 5.28 -23.94 17.57
C PHE A 413 6.45 -23.16 18.16
N VAL A 414 7.66 -23.70 17.97
CA VAL A 414 8.93 -23.02 18.24
C VAL A 414 9.77 -23.05 16.99
N TYR A 415 10.37 -21.93 16.61
CA TYR A 415 11.24 -21.85 15.44
C TYR A 415 12.69 -21.55 15.83
N TRP A 416 13.61 -22.37 15.33
CA TRP A 416 15.04 -22.08 15.33
C TRP A 416 15.66 -22.59 14.03
N ALA A 417 16.05 -21.66 13.15
CA ALA A 417 16.44 -21.97 11.77
C ALA A 417 17.50 -23.09 11.68
N GLN A 418 18.52 -23.05 12.52
CA GLN A 418 19.67 -23.98 12.51
C GLN A 418 19.39 -25.33 13.19
N GLY A 419 18.20 -25.55 13.79
CA GLY A 419 17.94 -26.69 14.66
C GLY A 419 18.39 -26.46 16.11
N MET A 420 17.71 -27.13 17.05
CA MET A 420 17.87 -26.86 18.48
C MET A 420 19.23 -27.32 19.02
N GLU A 421 19.89 -28.27 18.35
CA GLU A 421 21.23 -28.74 18.66
C GLU A 421 22.27 -27.62 18.56
N ALA A 422 22.10 -26.72 17.60
CA ALA A 422 22.97 -25.57 17.37
C ALA A 422 22.55 -24.32 18.18
N ALA A 423 21.48 -24.40 18.99
CA ALA A 423 20.97 -23.25 19.73
C ALA A 423 21.81 -22.93 20.98
N PRO A 424 21.93 -21.65 21.37
CA PRO A 424 22.62 -21.25 22.60
C PRO A 424 22.05 -21.97 23.84
N PRO A 425 22.86 -22.17 24.91
CA PRO A 425 22.42 -22.88 26.12
C PRO A 425 21.09 -22.41 26.69
N ILE A 426 20.87 -21.09 26.75
CA ILE A 426 19.61 -20.52 27.27
C ILE A 426 18.39 -20.86 26.39
N VAL A 427 18.58 -20.92 25.06
CA VAL A 427 17.52 -21.29 24.11
C VAL A 427 17.17 -22.76 24.26
N ARG A 428 18.19 -23.63 24.41
CA ARG A 428 17.99 -25.05 24.69
C ARG A 428 17.25 -25.26 26.02
N ALA A 429 17.61 -24.53 27.07
CA ALA A 429 16.92 -24.59 28.36
C ALA A 429 15.43 -24.23 28.24
N CYS A 430 15.09 -23.17 27.51
CA CYS A 430 13.70 -22.81 27.21
C CYS A 430 12.94 -23.94 26.49
N TYR A 431 13.55 -24.53 25.47
CA TYR A 431 12.94 -25.64 24.72
C TYR A 431 12.78 -26.92 25.56
N GLU A 432 13.79 -27.28 26.36
CA GLU A 432 13.70 -28.41 27.31
C GLU A 432 12.58 -28.22 28.31
N ARG A 433 12.42 -27.00 28.83
CA ARG A 433 11.33 -26.68 29.75
C ARG A 433 9.97 -26.84 29.08
N LEU A 434 9.83 -26.37 27.84
CA LEU A 434 8.60 -26.48 27.06
C LEU A 434 8.22 -27.93 26.78
N LYS A 435 9.19 -28.81 26.48
CA LYS A 435 8.96 -30.27 26.32
C LYS A 435 8.33 -30.93 27.56
N ARG A 436 8.54 -30.35 28.74
CA ARG A 436 7.99 -30.85 30.02
C ARG A 436 6.62 -30.24 30.36
N VAL A 437 6.09 -29.33 29.55
CA VAL A 437 4.74 -28.80 29.76
C VAL A 437 3.74 -29.88 29.39
N PRO A 438 2.83 -30.27 30.30
CA PRO A 438 1.86 -31.31 30.02
C PRO A 438 0.81 -30.84 29.00
N GLY A 439 0.25 -31.78 28.24
CA GLY A 439 -0.94 -31.54 27.41
C GLY A 439 -0.71 -30.75 26.11
N ILE A 440 0.53 -30.46 25.74
CA ILE A 440 0.86 -29.76 24.49
C ILE A 440 1.46 -30.69 23.42
N GLU A 441 1.23 -30.36 22.16
CA GLU A 441 1.92 -30.98 21.03
C GLU A 441 3.00 -30.05 20.48
N LEU A 442 4.20 -30.14 21.07
CA LEU A 442 5.32 -29.27 20.72
C LEU A 442 5.89 -29.60 19.32
N ARG A 443 6.01 -28.57 18.47
CA ARG A 443 6.57 -28.62 17.12
C ARG A 443 7.76 -27.70 16.99
N LEU A 444 8.95 -28.29 16.85
CA LEU A 444 10.16 -27.57 16.46
C LEU A 444 10.18 -27.38 14.94
N ILE A 445 10.21 -26.13 14.51
CA ILE A 445 10.36 -25.73 13.12
C ILE A 445 11.81 -25.29 12.90
N THR A 446 12.41 -25.77 11.81
CA THR A 446 13.75 -25.41 11.35
C THR A 446 13.64 -24.94 9.90
N GLU A 447 14.69 -24.30 9.37
CA GLU A 447 14.69 -23.85 7.98
C GLU A 447 14.41 -25.01 6.99
N ALA A 448 14.98 -26.18 7.27
CA ALA A 448 14.75 -27.38 6.48
C ALA A 448 13.33 -27.94 6.60
N SER A 449 12.64 -27.68 7.72
CA SER A 449 11.29 -28.23 7.94
C SER A 449 10.16 -27.31 7.53
N VAL A 450 10.40 -25.99 7.35
CA VAL A 450 9.37 -25.03 6.93
C VAL A 450 8.48 -25.53 5.76
N PRO A 451 9.04 -26.06 4.65
CA PRO A 451 8.22 -26.46 3.50
C PRO A 451 7.25 -27.61 3.77
N TYR A 452 7.41 -28.36 4.88
CA TYR A 452 6.47 -29.42 5.27
C TYR A 452 5.26 -28.90 6.06
N TRP A 453 5.32 -27.65 6.54
CA TRP A 453 4.30 -27.05 7.39
C TRP A 453 3.52 -25.94 6.69
N VAL A 454 4.17 -25.15 5.85
CA VAL A 454 3.52 -24.05 5.15
C VAL A 454 3.98 -23.99 3.71
N ASP A 455 3.03 -23.72 2.81
CA ASP A 455 3.35 -23.36 1.45
C ASP A 455 4.03 -22.00 1.45
N LEU A 456 5.30 -21.97 1.05
CA LEU A 456 6.09 -20.74 0.99
C LEU A 456 5.93 -20.14 -0.41
N PRO A 457 5.18 -19.03 -0.59
CA PRO A 457 4.99 -18.43 -1.90
C PRO A 457 6.32 -17.95 -2.49
N ASN A 458 6.45 -17.96 -3.82
CA ASN A 458 7.70 -17.56 -4.48
C ASN A 458 8.12 -16.13 -4.13
N HIS A 459 7.18 -15.18 -4.01
CA HIS A 459 7.49 -13.80 -3.59
C HIS A 459 8.03 -13.75 -2.17
N VAL A 460 7.51 -14.56 -1.24
CA VAL A 460 8.04 -14.68 0.12
C VAL A 460 9.44 -15.31 0.10
N LYS A 461 9.61 -16.43 -0.62
CA LYS A 461 10.88 -17.16 -0.71
C LYS A 461 12.01 -16.33 -1.32
N GLN A 462 11.70 -15.43 -2.26
CA GLN A 462 12.69 -14.58 -2.92
C GLN A 462 13.04 -13.32 -2.12
N ARG A 463 12.12 -12.80 -1.29
CA ARG A 463 12.20 -11.43 -0.74
C ARG A 463 12.26 -11.36 0.78
N VAL A 464 11.58 -12.26 1.48
CA VAL A 464 11.51 -12.28 2.95
C VAL A 464 12.80 -12.80 3.64
N PRO A 465 13.64 -13.67 3.05
CA PRO A 465 14.85 -14.17 3.71
C PRO A 465 15.91 -13.11 4.01
N ALA A 466 15.77 -11.89 3.49
CA ALA A 466 16.74 -10.81 3.70
C ALA A 466 16.97 -10.49 5.18
N THR A 467 16.01 -10.76 6.07
CA THR A 467 16.23 -10.76 7.54
C THR A 467 15.52 -11.93 8.23
N LYS A 468 16.25 -12.68 9.08
CA LYS A 468 15.70 -13.82 9.85
C LYS A 468 14.50 -13.42 10.74
N ALA A 469 14.45 -12.16 11.18
CA ALA A 469 13.36 -11.62 11.99
C ALA A 469 12.05 -11.48 11.18
N ALA A 470 12.08 -10.83 10.01
CA ALA A 470 10.90 -10.68 9.16
C ALA A 470 10.36 -12.04 8.66
N PHE A 471 11.25 -13.00 8.40
CA PHE A 471 10.83 -14.36 8.07
C PHE A 471 10.10 -15.06 9.22
N SER A 472 10.61 -14.93 10.46
CA SER A 472 9.94 -15.44 11.65
C SER A 472 8.56 -14.79 11.86
N ASP A 473 8.45 -13.49 11.57
CA ASP A 473 7.19 -12.74 11.61
C ASP A 473 6.14 -13.27 10.63
N TRP A 474 6.57 -13.57 9.40
CA TRP A 474 5.69 -14.19 8.41
C TRP A 474 5.33 -15.63 8.81
N LEU A 475 6.33 -16.46 9.17
CA LEU A 475 6.15 -17.87 9.48
C LEU A 475 5.18 -18.09 10.64
N ARG A 476 5.27 -17.30 11.71
CA ARG A 476 4.38 -17.46 12.87
C ARG A 476 2.91 -17.25 12.51
N ILE A 477 2.63 -16.25 11.68
CA ILE A 477 1.27 -15.97 11.24
C ILE A 477 0.80 -17.02 10.23
N ALA A 478 1.68 -17.51 9.35
CA ALA A 478 1.35 -18.59 8.42
C ALA A 478 0.97 -19.89 9.15
N LEU A 479 1.72 -20.28 10.18
CA LEU A 479 1.43 -21.45 11.01
C LEU A 479 0.11 -21.29 11.78
N LEU A 480 -0.08 -20.16 12.45
CA LEU A 480 -1.32 -19.88 13.19
C LEU A 480 -2.54 -19.80 12.27
N LYS A 481 -2.38 -19.32 11.03
CA LYS A 481 -3.44 -19.32 10.03
C LYS A 481 -3.83 -20.74 9.64
N GLU A 482 -2.86 -21.62 9.42
CA GLU A 482 -3.10 -22.96 8.88
C GLU A 482 -3.61 -23.95 9.93
N TYR A 483 -3.12 -23.81 11.17
CA TYR A 483 -3.31 -24.79 12.23
C TYR A 483 -3.90 -24.25 13.53
N GLY A 484 -4.01 -22.92 13.69
CA GLY A 484 -4.20 -22.31 15.00
C GLY A 484 -3.00 -22.62 15.90
N GLY A 485 -3.24 -22.72 17.22
CA GLY A 485 -2.20 -23.11 18.17
C GLY A 485 -1.55 -21.91 18.85
N ILE A 486 -0.34 -22.14 19.36
CA ILE A 486 0.46 -21.15 20.09
C ILE A 486 1.83 -21.05 19.41
N TRP A 487 2.21 -19.86 18.98
CA TRP A 487 3.60 -19.53 18.67
C TRP A 487 4.33 -19.09 19.94
N VAL A 488 5.51 -19.65 20.16
CA VAL A 488 6.40 -19.31 21.27
C VAL A 488 7.80 -19.08 20.71
N ASP A 489 8.36 -17.88 20.89
CA ASP A 489 9.75 -17.62 20.53
C ASP A 489 10.69 -18.60 21.27
N ALA A 490 11.76 -19.04 20.61
CA ALA A 490 12.69 -20.02 21.18
C ALA A 490 13.39 -19.56 22.48
N THR A 491 13.36 -18.26 22.77
CA THR A 491 13.86 -17.65 24.01
C THR A 491 12.82 -17.55 25.13
N CYS A 492 11.61 -18.07 24.95
CA CYS A 492 10.57 -18.00 25.97
C CYS A 492 10.69 -19.16 26.96
N TYR A 493 10.86 -18.83 28.23
CA TYR A 493 10.87 -19.81 29.32
C TYR A 493 9.46 -19.91 29.92
N VAL A 494 8.81 -21.07 29.78
CA VAL A 494 7.42 -21.27 30.24
C VAL A 494 7.42 -21.85 31.65
N THR A 495 6.81 -21.15 32.60
CA THR A 495 6.80 -21.52 34.02
C THR A 495 5.43 -21.95 34.51
N GLY A 496 4.36 -21.42 33.92
CA GLY A 496 2.97 -21.75 34.29
C GLY A 496 2.32 -22.78 33.36
N ASP A 497 1.08 -23.16 33.71
CA ASP A 497 0.22 -23.97 32.87
C ASP A 497 -0.25 -23.17 31.64
N LEU A 498 -0.19 -23.77 30.46
CA LEU A 498 -0.66 -23.13 29.23
C LEU A 498 -2.19 -23.18 29.11
N ASP A 499 -2.93 -23.91 29.93
CA ASP A 499 -4.40 -23.87 29.97
C ASP A 499 -4.97 -22.46 30.17
N VAL A 500 -4.23 -21.57 30.85
CA VAL A 500 -4.57 -20.14 30.94
C VAL A 500 -4.73 -19.47 29.57
N VAL A 501 -4.02 -19.97 28.55
CA VAL A 501 -4.06 -19.43 27.19
C VAL A 501 -5.42 -19.67 26.54
N ASP A 502 -6.12 -20.77 26.89
CA ASP A 502 -7.44 -21.04 26.32
C ASP A 502 -8.48 -20.01 26.78
N GLU A 503 -8.38 -19.56 28.03
CA GLU A 503 -9.18 -18.47 28.59
C GLU A 503 -8.82 -17.12 27.94
N LEU A 504 -7.52 -16.82 27.83
CA LEU A 504 -7.03 -15.58 27.24
C LEU A 504 -7.38 -15.44 25.75
N VAL A 505 -7.42 -16.55 25.01
CA VAL A 505 -7.83 -16.58 23.61
C VAL A 505 -9.36 -16.44 23.49
N GLY A 506 -10.10 -17.14 24.35
CA GLY A 506 -11.57 -17.04 24.49
C GLY A 506 -12.33 -17.00 23.16
N ASP A 507 -13.39 -16.19 23.12
CA ASP A 507 -14.23 -15.96 21.93
C ASP A 507 -13.56 -15.03 20.91
N ARG A 508 -12.53 -14.28 21.32
CA ARG A 508 -11.73 -13.42 20.44
C ARG A 508 -10.93 -14.24 19.43
N ARG A 509 -10.69 -15.52 19.74
CA ARG A 509 -9.91 -16.47 18.94
C ARG A 509 -8.47 -16.00 18.71
N PHE A 510 -7.98 -15.03 19.48
CA PHE A 510 -6.62 -14.50 19.39
C PHE A 510 -6.16 -13.96 20.73
N PHE A 511 -4.89 -14.20 21.05
CA PHE A 511 -4.20 -13.61 22.19
C PHE A 511 -2.78 -13.19 21.79
N ALA A 512 -2.37 -12.02 22.29
CA ALA A 512 -1.01 -11.53 22.28
C ALA A 512 -0.79 -10.63 23.51
N PHE A 513 0.46 -10.51 23.98
CA PHE A 513 0.80 -9.51 24.98
C PHE A 513 0.75 -8.10 24.36
N ARG A 514 0.30 -7.10 25.11
CA ARG A 514 0.30 -5.69 24.67
C ARG A 514 1.69 -5.08 24.90
N TYR A 515 2.29 -4.51 23.86
CA TYR A 515 3.58 -3.84 23.94
C TYR A 515 3.40 -2.41 24.47
N ASN A 516 2.64 -1.60 23.74
CA ASN A 516 2.13 -0.28 24.09
C ASN A 516 0.91 0.02 23.20
N ASP A 517 0.01 0.90 23.63
CA ASP A 517 -1.17 1.31 22.84
C ASP A 517 -1.86 0.10 22.16
N ALA A 518 -2.15 0.17 20.86
CA ALA A 518 -2.72 -0.95 20.09
C ALA A 518 -1.67 -1.99 19.65
N ARG A 519 -0.37 -1.76 19.86
CA ARG A 519 0.69 -2.68 19.43
C ARG A 519 0.78 -3.92 20.31
N ILE A 520 1.10 -5.03 19.65
CA ILE A 520 1.33 -6.33 20.28
C ILE A 520 2.82 -6.60 20.44
N SER A 521 3.19 -7.47 21.37
CA SER A 521 4.46 -8.18 21.30
C SER A 521 4.29 -9.50 20.56
N SER A 522 5.12 -9.75 19.57
CA SER A 522 4.95 -10.89 18.65
C SER A 522 5.65 -12.19 19.07
N TRP A 523 6.30 -12.20 20.23
CA TRP A 523 7.08 -13.33 20.73
C TRP A 523 6.24 -14.46 21.36
N PHE A 524 4.97 -14.19 21.66
CA PHE A 524 3.99 -15.18 22.09
C PHE A 524 2.62 -14.81 21.52
N LEU A 525 2.12 -15.65 20.61
CA LEU A 525 0.84 -15.45 19.94
C LEU A 525 0.04 -16.74 20.06
N ALA A 526 -1.24 -16.65 20.39
CA ALA A 526 -2.13 -17.80 20.38
C ALA A 526 -3.38 -17.50 19.57
N ALA A 527 -3.84 -18.46 18.80
CA ALA A 527 -5.03 -18.28 17.97
C ALA A 527 -5.79 -19.59 17.78
N ARG A 528 -7.11 -19.50 17.81
CA ARG A 528 -7.96 -20.59 17.31
C ARG A 528 -8.02 -20.50 15.79
N ASN A 529 -8.33 -21.64 15.16
CA ASN A 529 -8.65 -21.67 13.73
C ASN A 529 -9.71 -20.61 13.37
N ASN A 530 -9.52 -20.01 12.19
CA ASN A 530 -10.35 -18.93 11.65
C ASN A 530 -10.34 -17.61 12.43
N SER A 531 -9.32 -17.37 13.27
CA SER A 531 -9.09 -16.08 13.92
C SER A 531 -9.04 -14.94 12.89
N TYR A 532 -9.97 -13.99 13.00
CA TYR A 532 -10.06 -12.89 12.05
C TYR A 532 -8.77 -12.05 12.02
N ILE A 533 -8.19 -11.79 13.19
CA ILE A 533 -6.92 -11.08 13.34
C ILE A 533 -5.79 -11.79 12.57
N VAL A 534 -5.66 -13.11 12.71
CA VAL A 534 -4.59 -13.88 12.04
C VAL A 534 -4.75 -13.85 10.52
N HIS A 535 -5.97 -13.99 10.01
CA HIS A 535 -6.22 -13.92 8.56
C HIS A 535 -5.95 -12.52 7.98
N MET A 536 -6.33 -11.46 8.70
CA MET A 536 -6.04 -10.08 8.29
C MET A 536 -4.53 -9.79 8.31
N MET A 537 -3.82 -10.19 9.38
CA MET A 537 -2.36 -10.07 9.47
C MET A 537 -1.66 -10.83 8.35
N HIS A 538 -2.06 -12.08 8.09
CA HIS A 538 -1.49 -12.89 7.01
C HIS A 538 -1.71 -12.23 5.65
N ALA A 539 -2.94 -11.79 5.36
CA ALA A 539 -3.26 -11.12 4.11
C ALA A 539 -2.46 -9.82 3.93
N ALA A 540 -2.31 -9.01 4.98
CA ALA A 540 -1.53 -7.77 4.94
C ALA A 540 -0.03 -8.04 4.66
N LEU A 541 0.56 -9.04 5.30
CA LEU A 541 1.95 -9.45 5.02
C LEU A 541 2.11 -9.97 3.58
N GLU A 542 1.15 -10.76 3.09
CA GLU A 542 1.14 -11.25 1.71
C GLU A 542 1.06 -10.11 0.69
N VAL A 543 0.19 -9.12 0.91
CA VAL A 543 0.10 -7.94 0.05
C VAL A 543 1.39 -7.14 0.10
N TYR A 544 1.98 -6.95 1.28
CA TYR A 544 3.20 -6.17 1.46
C TYR A 544 4.39 -6.78 0.72
N PHE A 545 4.66 -8.07 0.92
CA PHE A 545 5.81 -8.74 0.31
C PHE A 545 5.67 -9.01 -1.20
N ARG A 546 4.49 -8.79 -1.80
CA ARG A 546 4.32 -8.78 -3.27
C ARG A 546 4.96 -7.57 -3.95
N SER A 547 5.15 -6.46 -3.24
CA SER A 547 5.72 -5.23 -3.78
C SER A 547 6.96 -4.73 -3.04
N HIS A 548 7.30 -5.33 -1.89
CA HIS A 548 8.44 -4.91 -1.06
C HIS A 548 9.44 -6.05 -0.83
N ASP A 549 10.72 -5.75 -1.03
CA ASP A 549 11.81 -6.72 -0.84
C ASP A 549 12.33 -6.79 0.61
N LYS A 550 11.87 -5.89 1.47
CA LYS A 550 12.25 -5.85 2.89
C LYS A 550 11.19 -5.11 3.71
N VAL A 551 11.12 -5.42 5.00
CA VAL A 551 10.36 -4.60 5.96
C VAL A 551 10.99 -3.22 6.10
N THR A 552 10.18 -2.21 6.42
CA THR A 552 10.65 -0.83 6.54
C THR A 552 11.54 -0.62 7.76
N HIS A 553 11.27 -1.31 8.87
CA HIS A 553 11.97 -1.14 10.14
C HIS A 553 11.72 -2.33 11.09
N TYR A 554 12.37 -2.34 12.25
CA TYR A 554 12.33 -3.45 13.21
C TYR A 554 10.92 -3.72 13.79
N PHE A 555 10.14 -2.66 14.06
CA PHE A 555 8.79 -2.75 14.63
C PHE A 555 7.68 -2.91 13.58
N PHE A 556 8.02 -3.13 12.30
CA PHE A 556 7.05 -3.18 11.20
C PHE A 556 5.84 -4.08 11.47
N PHE A 557 6.05 -5.28 12.04
CA PHE A 557 4.96 -6.20 12.36
C PHE A 557 4.00 -5.65 13.42
N HIS A 558 4.51 -4.87 14.36
CA HIS A 558 3.75 -4.25 15.46
C HIS A 558 2.90 -3.10 14.91
N ASP A 559 3.51 -2.28 14.06
CA ASP A 559 2.86 -1.16 13.38
C ASP A 559 1.79 -1.66 12.38
N LEU A 560 2.03 -2.80 11.73
CA LEU A 560 1.05 -3.41 10.82
C LEU A 560 -0.20 -3.86 11.58
N PHE A 561 -0.02 -4.45 12.76
CA PHE A 561 -1.11 -4.85 13.64
C PHE A 561 -1.91 -3.63 14.11
N GLU A 562 -1.22 -2.60 14.58
CA GLU A 562 -1.82 -1.35 15.03
C GLU A 562 -2.62 -0.67 13.91
N ALA A 563 -2.04 -0.55 12.71
CA ALA A 563 -2.73 0.05 11.57
C ALA A 563 -4.01 -0.71 11.21
N LEU A 564 -3.99 -2.05 11.26
CA LEU A 564 -5.19 -2.87 11.04
C LEU A 564 -6.23 -2.67 12.16
N ALA A 565 -5.80 -2.58 13.42
CA ALA A 565 -6.70 -2.33 14.55
C ALA A 565 -7.39 -0.97 14.46
N GLN A 566 -6.70 0.05 13.96
CA GLN A 566 -7.25 1.40 13.80
C GLN A 566 -8.10 1.60 12.54
N LEU A 567 -7.84 0.85 11.45
CA LEU A 567 -8.47 1.04 10.15
C LEU A 567 -9.60 0.04 9.85
N ASP A 568 -9.64 -1.09 10.53
CA ASP A 568 -10.69 -2.10 10.38
C ASP A 568 -11.49 -2.26 11.68
N ASP A 569 -12.70 -1.69 11.71
CA ASP A 569 -13.56 -1.66 12.90
C ASP A 569 -13.70 -3.03 13.56
N ARG A 570 -13.94 -4.09 12.77
CA ARG A 570 -14.05 -5.45 13.30
C ARG A 570 -12.74 -5.94 13.94
N PHE A 571 -11.59 -5.65 13.33
CA PHE A 571 -10.30 -5.98 13.90
C PHE A 571 -10.11 -5.24 15.23
N GLY A 572 -10.33 -3.93 15.21
CA GLY A 572 -10.23 -3.05 16.39
C GLY A 572 -11.13 -3.50 17.52
N GLU A 573 -12.40 -3.78 17.26
CA GLU A 573 -13.35 -4.33 18.23
C GLU A 573 -12.86 -5.65 18.81
N ILE A 574 -12.43 -6.61 17.98
CA ILE A 574 -11.88 -7.88 18.47
C ILE A 574 -10.64 -7.63 19.32
N TRP A 575 -9.77 -6.68 18.97
CA TRP A 575 -8.54 -6.36 19.71
C TRP A 575 -8.76 -5.49 20.95
N GLU A 576 -9.83 -4.72 21.06
CA GLU A 576 -10.12 -3.88 22.24
C GLU A 576 -11.20 -4.46 23.16
N THR A 577 -11.86 -5.57 22.76
CA THR A 577 -12.83 -6.29 23.60
C THR A 577 -12.29 -6.64 25.01
N LYS A 578 -12.87 -5.99 26.04
CA LYS A 578 -12.85 -6.31 27.48
C LYS A 578 -11.51 -6.75 28.10
N GLY A 579 -10.73 -5.78 28.61
CA GLY A 579 -10.03 -5.85 29.91
C GLY A 579 -8.96 -6.94 30.15
N GLN A 580 -8.60 -7.74 29.17
CA GLN A 580 -7.70 -8.90 29.32
C GLN A 580 -6.29 -8.67 28.75
N HIS A 581 -5.94 -7.43 28.41
CA HIS A 581 -4.60 -7.13 27.90
C HIS A 581 -3.55 -7.37 28.98
N ARG A 582 -2.65 -8.31 28.70
CA ARG A 582 -1.48 -8.55 29.54
C ARG A 582 -0.33 -7.69 29.03
N PRO A 583 0.24 -6.80 29.84
CA PRO A 583 1.39 -6.01 29.41
C PRO A 583 2.60 -6.92 29.24
N THR A 584 3.41 -6.61 28.23
CA THR A 584 4.64 -7.34 27.92
C THR A 584 5.72 -7.17 29.00
N SER A 585 5.65 -6.11 29.82
CA SER A 585 6.67 -5.75 30.80
C SER A 585 6.89 -6.82 31.87
N VAL A 586 5.84 -7.48 32.33
CA VAL A 586 5.92 -8.52 33.38
C VAL A 586 6.70 -9.75 32.89
N PRO A 587 6.41 -10.35 31.72
CA PRO A 587 7.25 -11.39 31.10
C PRO A 587 8.72 -11.01 30.86
N HIS A 588 9.08 -9.72 30.85
CA HIS A 588 10.45 -9.26 30.63
C HIS A 588 11.25 -9.04 31.92
N GLN A 589 10.64 -9.10 33.10
CA GLN A 589 11.34 -8.87 34.36
C GLN A 589 12.52 -9.85 34.55
N LEU A 590 12.29 -11.15 34.29
CA LEU A 590 13.33 -12.17 34.40
C LEU A 590 14.49 -11.95 33.41
N GLN A 591 14.22 -11.34 32.25
CA GLN A 591 15.25 -11.00 31.26
C GLN A 591 16.28 -10.02 31.82
N GLY A 592 15.83 -9.03 32.61
CA GLY A 592 16.69 -8.02 33.23
C GLY A 592 17.64 -8.60 34.28
N LEU A 593 17.27 -9.74 34.88
CA LEU A 593 18.01 -10.40 35.96
C LEU A 593 19.04 -11.42 35.47
N LEU A 594 19.03 -11.78 34.17
CA LEU A 594 19.83 -12.90 33.62
C LEU A 594 21.33 -12.86 33.97
N ARG A 595 21.92 -11.65 34.03
CA ARG A 595 23.35 -11.44 34.31
C ARG A 595 23.67 -11.32 35.81
N GLY A 596 22.66 -11.09 36.63
CA GLY A 596 22.80 -10.93 38.07
C GLY A 596 22.87 -12.26 38.81
N PRO A 597 23.17 -12.23 40.11
CA PRO A 597 23.23 -13.43 40.95
C PRO A 597 21.86 -14.13 41.03
N SER A 598 21.86 -15.46 41.01
CA SER A 598 20.67 -16.29 41.26
C SER A 598 20.40 -16.45 42.75
N GLY A 599 19.15 -16.77 43.12
CA GLY A 599 18.75 -17.02 44.50
C GLY A 599 18.53 -15.75 45.33
N THR A 600 18.32 -14.60 44.67
CA THR A 600 18.09 -13.32 45.33
C THR A 600 16.65 -13.16 45.85
N GLY A 601 15.73 -14.01 45.38
CA GLY A 601 14.29 -13.89 45.65
C GLY A 601 13.57 -13.01 44.64
N GLU A 602 14.25 -12.02 44.06
CA GLU A 602 13.73 -11.20 42.94
C GLU A 602 13.53 -12.04 41.68
N ASP A 603 14.44 -12.99 41.42
CA ASP A 603 14.35 -13.97 40.35
C ASP A 603 13.15 -14.91 40.50
N ILE A 604 12.91 -15.38 41.73
CA ILE A 604 11.73 -16.18 42.09
C ILE A 604 10.44 -15.37 41.93
N ALA A 605 10.41 -14.14 42.43
CA ALA A 605 9.27 -13.25 42.25
C ALA A 605 8.96 -13.00 40.76
N ALA A 606 9.99 -12.77 39.94
CA ALA A 606 9.84 -12.62 38.49
C ALA A 606 9.26 -13.89 37.85
N ILE A 607 9.74 -15.08 38.23
CA ILE A 607 9.22 -16.38 37.75
C ILE A 607 7.73 -16.56 38.05
N HIS A 608 7.27 -16.12 39.22
CA HIS A 608 5.86 -16.21 39.62
C HIS A 608 4.97 -15.13 38.97
N GLY A 609 5.55 -14.02 38.50
CA GLY A 609 4.80 -12.89 37.93
C GLY A 609 4.13 -13.18 36.58
N SER A 610 4.58 -14.20 35.84
CA SER A 610 4.04 -14.56 34.53
C SER A 610 4.12 -16.07 34.28
N PHE A 611 3.20 -16.60 33.48
CA PHE A 611 3.23 -18.01 33.04
C PHE A 611 4.30 -18.27 31.97
N VAL A 612 4.82 -17.21 31.33
CA VAL A 612 5.86 -17.26 30.29
C VAL A 612 6.77 -16.03 30.41
N HIS A 613 8.07 -16.23 30.19
CA HIS A 613 9.10 -15.20 30.34
C HIS A 613 9.88 -15.04 29.05
N LYS A 614 9.90 -13.82 28.50
CA LYS A 614 10.64 -13.52 27.27
C LYS A 614 12.10 -13.21 27.61
N LEU A 615 13.01 -14.14 27.33
CA LEU A 615 14.44 -13.96 27.57
C LEU A 615 15.18 -13.40 26.33
N THR A 616 16.51 -13.34 26.43
CA THR A 616 17.41 -13.00 25.33
C THR A 616 18.49 -14.08 25.16
N TYR A 617 18.85 -14.38 23.90
CA TYR A 617 19.98 -15.25 23.58
C TYR A 617 21.29 -14.48 23.39
N LYS A 618 21.25 -13.14 23.44
CA LYS A 618 22.41 -12.25 23.25
C LYS A 618 23.25 -12.14 24.54
N LEU A 619 23.62 -13.30 25.09
CA LEU A 619 24.51 -13.44 26.23
C LEU A 619 25.87 -13.91 25.74
N LYS A 620 26.94 -13.28 26.24
CA LYS A 620 28.32 -13.72 26.02
C LYS A 620 28.61 -14.91 26.95
N ALA A 621 29.51 -15.80 26.55
CA ALA A 621 29.82 -17.01 27.32
C ALA A 621 30.19 -16.73 28.79
N HIS A 622 30.95 -15.65 29.05
CA HIS A 622 31.34 -15.25 30.41
C HIS A 622 30.19 -14.64 31.24
N GLU A 623 29.09 -14.22 30.62
CA GLU A 623 27.90 -13.70 31.33
C GLU A 623 27.01 -14.84 31.85
N VAL A 624 27.24 -16.09 31.40
CA VAL A 624 26.53 -17.29 31.85
C VAL A 624 27.40 -18.01 32.89
N GLY A 625 27.63 -17.35 34.01
CA GLY A 625 28.35 -17.92 35.15
C GLY A 625 27.48 -18.90 35.96
N PRO A 626 28.10 -19.78 36.78
CA PRO A 626 27.35 -20.72 37.60
C PRO A 626 26.42 -20.00 38.60
N ASP A 627 26.83 -18.84 39.12
CA ASP A 627 26.06 -18.13 40.14
C ASP A 627 25.04 -17.14 39.56
N THR A 628 24.86 -17.09 38.23
CA THR A 628 23.92 -16.15 37.59
C THR A 628 22.55 -16.77 37.36
N VAL A 629 21.51 -15.93 37.26
CA VAL A 629 20.15 -16.37 36.89
C VAL A 629 20.14 -17.14 35.57
N ALA A 630 20.92 -16.70 34.57
CA ALA A 630 21.06 -17.44 33.31
C ALA A 630 21.68 -18.84 33.52
N GLY A 631 22.69 -18.95 34.38
CA GLY A 631 23.29 -20.24 34.74
C GLY A 631 22.31 -21.16 35.45
N ALA A 632 21.55 -20.63 36.41
CA ALA A 632 20.52 -21.37 37.14
C ALA A 632 19.38 -21.86 36.23
N LEU A 633 18.94 -21.05 35.26
CA LEU A 633 17.97 -21.47 34.23
C LEU A 633 18.52 -22.61 33.35
N VAL A 634 19.79 -22.54 32.95
CA VAL A 634 20.43 -23.59 32.13
C VAL A 634 20.56 -24.91 32.88
N ARG A 635 20.81 -24.87 34.19
CA ARG A 635 20.88 -26.08 35.04
C ARG A 635 19.51 -26.63 35.44
N GLY A 636 18.45 -25.81 35.35
CA GLY A 636 17.11 -26.19 35.77
C GLY A 636 16.85 -25.96 37.27
N ASP A 637 17.65 -25.13 37.95
CA ASP A 637 17.56 -24.91 39.40
C ASP A 637 16.19 -24.35 39.83
N TYR A 638 15.49 -23.67 38.92
CA TYR A 638 14.18 -23.09 39.16
C TYR A 638 13.01 -24.06 39.01
N GLU A 639 13.21 -25.31 38.56
CA GLU A 639 12.12 -26.27 38.35
C GLU A 639 11.32 -26.56 39.63
N GLY A 640 11.99 -26.55 40.80
CA GLY A 640 11.32 -26.73 42.09
C GLY A 640 10.41 -25.56 42.50
N ASN A 641 10.61 -24.38 41.91
CA ASN A 641 9.84 -23.16 42.20
C ASN A 641 8.65 -22.96 41.27
N LEU A 642 8.43 -23.87 40.32
CA LEU A 642 7.32 -23.75 39.38
C LEU A 642 6.00 -24.14 40.04
N VAL A 643 4.94 -23.43 39.68
CA VAL A 643 3.58 -23.78 40.09
C VAL A 643 3.29 -25.17 39.52
N ARG A 644 3.11 -26.17 40.40
CA ARG A 644 2.72 -27.51 39.97
C ARG A 644 1.29 -27.46 39.46
N ALA A 645 1.08 -27.93 38.23
CA ALA A 645 -0.28 -28.15 37.75
C ALA A 645 -0.98 -29.13 38.69
N GLU A 646 -2.19 -28.76 39.16
CA GLU A 646 -3.15 -29.77 39.64
C GLU A 646 -3.42 -30.74 38.49
N GLU A 647 -3.86 -31.97 38.78
CA GLU A 647 -4.00 -33.07 37.80
C GLU A 647 -4.33 -32.58 36.38
N PRO A 648 -3.53 -32.95 35.35
CA PRO A 648 -3.65 -32.37 34.03
C PRO A 648 -5.08 -32.55 33.53
N ARG A 649 -5.82 -31.44 33.44
CA ARG A 649 -7.03 -31.43 32.62
C ARG A 649 -6.52 -31.70 31.22
N LYS A 650 -6.71 -32.93 30.73
CA LYS A 650 -6.50 -33.18 29.29
C LYS A 650 -7.27 -32.09 28.57
N ARG A 651 -6.59 -31.20 27.86
CA ARG A 651 -7.20 -30.42 26.77
C ARG A 651 -7.96 -31.45 25.97
N ARG A 652 -9.29 -31.46 26.11
CA ARG A 652 -10.14 -32.51 25.54
C ARG A 652 -10.21 -32.24 24.06
N PHE A 653 -9.27 -32.81 23.32
CA PHE A 653 -9.32 -32.86 21.88
C PHE A 653 -10.41 -33.87 21.50
N PRO A 654 -11.55 -33.46 20.91
CA PRO A 654 -12.42 -34.43 20.26
C PRO A 654 -11.62 -35.01 19.10
N GLY A 655 -11.33 -36.31 19.16
CA GLY A 655 -10.58 -37.01 18.13
C GLY A 655 -11.18 -36.74 16.76
N ARG A 656 -10.32 -36.51 15.76
CA ARG A 656 -10.71 -36.46 14.35
C ARG A 656 -11.42 -37.79 14.02
N GLY A 657 -12.74 -37.72 13.86
CA GLY A 657 -13.55 -38.76 13.22
C GLY A 657 -13.53 -38.60 11.72
#